data_AF-A0A950RZY5-F1
#
_entry.id   AF-A0A950RZY5-F1
#
_cell.length_a   1.000
_cell.length_b   1.000
_cell.length_c   1.000
_cell.angle_alpha   90.00
_cell.angle_beta   90.00
_cell.angle_gamma   90.00
#
_symmetry.space_group_name_H-M   'P 1'
#
loop_
_entity.id
_entity.type
_entity.pdbx_description
1 polymer ?
#
loop_
_entity_poly.entity_id
_entity_poly.type
_entity_poly.pdbx_seq_one_letter_code
_entity_poly.pdbx_strand_id
1 'polypeptide(L)'
;MTAIASGFDLLQQALRFFLLVIVATVAGYGMIRLLRVRFSPDMSLVLAAPAMLATWSLALGLGVSAGLPVKQLYVPIWVATLGLAAYGVRAIIACPGRPAWTRLAALLVAPVAVGEAYFRWGLTTFPGSPFLDGWSYVAFGQYLWEYPRYTDGGLAPLYQYAAQLSHERYIGAALLGFVSPVLGNAGDTQVALGALMIFALFVLACACVVFAESYAISAPGALALVGLVVFSGWSVSVISHNALSNSLALYTLPALVGIARVADLRRPAPWLLLAVLLAALLYTYPELAWVAPMAGALILGERVARMRGAARELVKPAAIGILVCAMLVLPFASDLVNFVRGQAYSALEAGGERQGEGLFHGLTTPAALPWSVLGFDDAQIQSTPFSGPWLLVREPLGLLFVLLGAAGFIVLLRRRELSTCAAIVLLLIAASVMAARFNYAYGVFKILVTGWCLLALCILEGARAVLGALARGTVQRRAGLAVAAAACLAYGLGVVAQIRGFEVGVPTRTFDTYRAARQAASVVGSAPILLAVTDDAAAGWAVYELRDAPILMDTYSGYMGQPHVIPFMQRARRPAETEIHYILTDSAPAAKPVGLEPLWSGGAYALWRVTDQDWAVISGIDAPNGIEKWLGSPSFWVGTTSTDLQITSTQATEACLGADLSLGPSLPDLSQRHLQVSTDDGGGGVVQFSGTQAEELSVPLLNGVTRISLIALDKPTQVLAGGDPRTLLVGVQNLRLALGPCPSVASGG
;
A
#
# COMPACT_ATOMS: atom_id res chain seq x y z
N MET A 1 -28.89 18.13 -7.78
CA MET A 1 -28.98 16.79 -8.43
C MET A 1 -27.67 16.01 -8.32
N THR A 2 -26.51 16.60 -8.64
CA THR A 2 -25.18 15.94 -8.53
C THR A 2 -24.85 15.39 -7.14
N ALA A 3 -25.10 16.13 -6.06
CA ALA A 3 -24.87 15.66 -4.68
C ALA A 3 -25.79 14.49 -4.24
N ILE A 4 -26.99 14.40 -4.82
CA ILE A 4 -27.92 13.29 -4.54
C ILE A 4 -27.47 12.04 -5.30
N ALA A 5 -27.04 12.19 -6.56
CA ALA A 5 -26.51 11.10 -7.36
C ALA A 5 -25.24 10.50 -6.74
N SER A 6 -24.31 11.33 -6.26
CA SER A 6 -23.11 10.86 -5.56
C SER A 6 -23.46 10.13 -4.26
N GLY A 7 -24.44 10.61 -3.48
CA GLY A 7 -24.89 9.93 -2.26
C GLY A 7 -25.48 8.53 -2.52
N PHE A 8 -26.18 8.35 -3.64
CA PHE A 8 -26.74 7.05 -4.00
C PHE A 8 -25.66 6.04 -4.42
N ASP A 9 -24.67 6.47 -5.19
CA ASP A 9 -23.49 5.64 -5.53
C ASP A 9 -22.68 5.27 -4.26
N LEU A 10 -22.49 6.27 -3.39
CA LEU A 10 -22.18 6.18 -1.95
C LEU A 10 -22.68 4.88 -1.30
N LEU A 11 -24.00 4.83 -1.23
CA LEU A 11 -24.76 3.79 -0.58
C LEU A 11 -24.62 2.45 -1.31
N GLN A 12 -24.66 2.42 -2.64
CA GLN A 12 -24.53 1.19 -3.40
C GLN A 12 -23.19 0.51 -3.18
N GLN A 13 -22.09 1.28 -3.20
CA GLN A 13 -20.75 0.76 -2.94
C GLN A 13 -20.65 0.18 -1.53
N ALA A 14 -21.19 0.88 -0.53
CA ALA A 14 -21.23 0.39 0.85
C ALA A 14 -22.05 -0.92 0.96
N LEU A 15 -23.22 -1.00 0.32
CA LEU A 15 -24.05 -2.21 0.31
C LEU A 15 -23.32 -3.41 -0.33
N ARG A 16 -22.60 -3.20 -1.44
CA ARG A 16 -21.77 -4.25 -2.08
C ARG A 16 -20.66 -4.73 -1.15
N PHE A 17 -19.99 -3.80 -0.45
CA PHE A 17 -18.99 -4.16 0.56
C PHE A 17 -19.59 -4.99 1.71
N PHE A 18 -20.74 -4.60 2.26
CA PHE A 18 -21.39 -5.38 3.31
C PHE A 18 -21.88 -6.74 2.82
N LEU A 19 -22.32 -6.84 1.57
CA LEU A 19 -22.65 -8.13 0.95
C LEU A 19 -21.42 -9.04 0.86
N LEU A 20 -20.26 -8.51 0.45
CA LEU A 20 -19.00 -9.25 0.43
C LEU A 20 -18.66 -9.80 1.83
N VAL A 21 -18.78 -8.96 2.87
CA VAL A 21 -18.57 -9.36 4.27
C VAL A 21 -19.50 -10.51 4.66
N ILE A 22 -20.82 -10.36 4.41
CA ILE A 22 -21.82 -11.37 4.79
C ILE A 22 -21.54 -12.69 4.06
N VAL A 23 -21.31 -12.66 2.75
CA VAL A 23 -21.04 -13.86 1.95
C VAL A 23 -19.77 -14.55 2.44
N ALA A 24 -18.69 -13.80 2.67
CA ALA A 24 -17.45 -14.37 3.18
C ALA A 24 -17.63 -15.04 4.55
N THR A 25 -18.31 -14.37 5.48
CA THR A 25 -18.58 -14.92 6.82
C THR A 25 -19.47 -16.16 6.77
N VAL A 26 -20.54 -16.15 5.98
CA VAL A 26 -21.43 -17.32 5.91
C VAL A 26 -20.76 -18.48 5.19
N ALA A 27 -20.02 -18.23 4.09
CA ALA A 27 -19.27 -19.25 3.38
C ALA A 27 -18.19 -19.87 4.26
N GLY A 28 -17.43 -19.05 4.99
CA GLY A 28 -16.44 -19.50 5.96
C GLY A 28 -17.07 -20.36 7.08
N TYR A 29 -18.26 -20.01 7.54
CA TYR A 29 -18.98 -20.82 8.53
C TYR A 29 -19.36 -22.18 7.96
N GLY A 30 -19.89 -22.20 6.73
CA GLY A 30 -20.15 -23.43 5.98
C GLY A 30 -18.90 -24.30 5.84
N MET A 31 -17.76 -23.69 5.51
CA MET A 31 -16.48 -24.39 5.41
C MET A 31 -16.01 -24.99 6.74
N ILE A 32 -16.05 -24.22 7.83
CA ILE A 32 -15.68 -24.71 9.18
C ILE A 32 -16.55 -25.91 9.56
N ARG A 33 -17.85 -25.86 9.24
CA ARG A 33 -18.79 -26.97 9.46
C ARG A 33 -18.50 -28.17 8.56
N LEU A 34 -18.14 -27.94 7.29
CA LEU A 34 -17.77 -28.99 6.34
C LEU A 34 -16.51 -29.75 6.79
N LEU A 35 -15.50 -29.01 7.27
CA LEU A 35 -14.29 -29.57 7.86
C LEU A 35 -14.55 -30.27 9.21
N ARG A 36 -15.76 -30.13 9.77
CA ARG A 36 -16.16 -30.69 11.08
C ARG A 36 -15.31 -30.18 12.23
N VAL A 37 -14.83 -28.94 12.15
CA VAL A 37 -14.11 -28.31 13.26
C VAL A 37 -15.13 -27.95 14.34
N ARG A 38 -14.90 -28.42 15.57
CA ARG A 38 -15.82 -28.23 16.69
C ARG A 38 -15.40 -27.01 17.50
N PHE A 39 -16.04 -25.88 17.24
CA PHE A 39 -16.03 -24.70 18.12
C PHE A 39 -17.44 -24.39 18.60
N SER A 40 -17.56 -23.45 19.55
CA SER A 40 -18.87 -22.85 19.84
C SER A 40 -19.45 -22.18 18.58
N PRO A 41 -20.77 -22.03 18.47
CA PRO A 41 -21.40 -21.36 17.33
C PRO A 41 -20.85 -19.94 17.12
N ASP A 42 -20.66 -19.18 18.19
CA ASP A 42 -20.13 -17.81 18.12
C ASP A 42 -18.67 -17.77 17.66
N MET A 43 -17.81 -18.63 18.21
CA MET A 43 -16.40 -18.69 17.80
C MET A 43 -16.27 -19.16 16.35
N SER A 44 -17.11 -20.09 15.90
CA SER A 44 -17.17 -20.53 14.49
C SER A 44 -17.58 -19.39 13.58
N LEU A 45 -18.57 -18.57 13.99
CA LEU A 45 -19.06 -17.43 13.22
C LEU A 45 -17.98 -16.35 13.08
N VAL A 46 -17.27 -16.04 14.16
CA VAL A 46 -16.19 -15.05 14.12
C VAL A 46 -14.98 -15.58 13.33
N LEU A 47 -14.59 -16.85 13.50
CA LEU A 47 -13.47 -17.44 12.76
C LEU A 47 -13.74 -17.61 11.25
N ALA A 48 -15.01 -17.53 10.84
CA ALA A 48 -15.42 -17.80 9.48
C ALA A 48 -14.77 -16.87 8.43
N ALA A 49 -14.76 -15.57 8.65
CA ALA A 49 -14.17 -14.62 7.70
C ALA A 49 -12.65 -14.85 7.51
N PRO A 50 -11.84 -15.03 8.59
CA PRO A 50 -10.46 -15.51 8.47
C PRO A 50 -10.30 -16.79 7.66
N ALA A 51 -11.14 -17.79 7.93
CA ALA A 51 -11.07 -19.07 7.26
C ALA A 51 -11.41 -18.95 5.76
N MET A 52 -12.39 -18.11 5.41
CA MET A 52 -12.77 -17.88 4.01
C MET A 52 -11.71 -17.10 3.24
N LEU A 53 -11.14 -16.04 3.84
CA LEU A 53 -10.05 -15.29 3.19
C LEU A 53 -8.85 -16.20 2.92
N ALA A 54 -8.46 -17.05 3.88
CA ALA A 54 -7.40 -18.03 3.68
C ALA A 54 -7.69 -18.98 2.50
N THR A 55 -8.96 -19.38 2.37
CA THR A 55 -9.41 -20.30 1.32
C THR A 55 -9.41 -19.64 -0.05
N TRP A 56 -9.84 -18.37 -0.15
CA TRP A 56 -9.72 -17.60 -1.40
C TRP A 56 -8.26 -17.40 -1.79
N SER A 57 -7.40 -16.99 -0.86
CA SER A 57 -5.96 -16.86 -1.09
C SER A 57 -5.35 -18.16 -1.60
N LEU A 58 -5.71 -19.30 -1.00
CA LEU A 58 -5.19 -20.59 -1.41
C LEU A 58 -5.72 -21.03 -2.78
N ALA A 59 -7.02 -20.88 -3.04
CA ALA A 59 -7.62 -21.25 -4.32
C ALA A 59 -7.04 -20.43 -5.48
N LEU A 60 -6.88 -19.11 -5.28
CA LEU A 60 -6.21 -18.23 -6.24
C LEU A 60 -4.71 -18.56 -6.35
N GLY A 61 -4.05 -18.82 -5.23
CA GLY A 61 -2.64 -19.22 -5.19
C GLY A 61 -2.37 -20.44 -6.05
N LEU A 62 -3.12 -21.51 -5.85
CA LEU A 62 -3.03 -22.75 -6.62
C LEU A 62 -3.38 -22.55 -8.10
N GLY A 63 -4.47 -21.83 -8.40
CA GLY A 63 -4.92 -21.61 -9.78
C GLY A 63 -3.94 -20.76 -10.59
N VAL A 64 -3.45 -19.66 -10.02
CA VAL A 64 -2.49 -18.77 -10.67
C VAL A 64 -1.13 -19.46 -10.82
N SER A 65 -0.67 -20.23 -9.82
CA SER A 65 0.53 -21.08 -9.95
C SER A 65 0.39 -22.14 -11.03
N ALA A 66 -0.83 -22.61 -11.30
CA ALA A 66 -1.12 -23.53 -12.40
C ALA A 66 -1.24 -22.84 -13.78
N GLY A 67 -0.92 -21.55 -13.87
CA GLY A 67 -0.96 -20.79 -15.13
C GLY A 67 -2.37 -20.38 -15.56
N LEU A 68 -3.36 -20.40 -14.65
CA LEU A 68 -4.71 -19.94 -14.95
C LEU A 68 -4.86 -18.45 -14.60
N PRO A 69 -5.32 -17.59 -15.53
CA PRO A 69 -5.64 -16.21 -15.22
C PRO A 69 -6.86 -16.12 -14.28
N VAL A 70 -6.93 -15.05 -13.48
CA VAL A 70 -7.98 -14.84 -12.48
C VAL A 70 -9.38 -14.80 -13.11
N LYS A 71 -9.52 -14.31 -14.35
CA LYS A 71 -10.79 -14.33 -15.09
C LYS A 71 -11.35 -15.73 -15.34
N GLN A 72 -10.51 -16.77 -15.34
CA GLN A 72 -10.96 -18.17 -15.43
C GLN A 72 -11.28 -18.77 -14.06
N LEU A 73 -10.65 -18.25 -12.99
CA LEU A 73 -10.79 -18.76 -11.63
C LEU A 73 -11.99 -18.13 -10.89
N TYR A 74 -12.37 -16.88 -11.20
CA TYR A 74 -13.32 -16.15 -10.36
C TYR A 74 -14.71 -16.82 -10.33
N VAL A 75 -15.26 -17.25 -11.48
CA VAL A 75 -16.57 -17.91 -11.53
C VAL A 75 -16.60 -19.20 -10.70
N PRO A 76 -15.72 -20.20 -10.91
CA PRO A 76 -15.78 -21.43 -10.13
C PRO A 76 -15.54 -21.19 -8.64
N ILE A 77 -14.65 -20.26 -8.26
CA ILE A 77 -14.42 -19.90 -6.85
C ILE A 77 -15.66 -19.24 -6.24
N TRP A 78 -16.34 -18.34 -6.96
CA TRP A 78 -17.58 -17.71 -6.49
C TRP A 78 -18.73 -18.72 -6.39
N VAL A 79 -18.88 -19.64 -7.33
CA VAL A 79 -19.88 -20.72 -7.26
C VAL A 79 -19.65 -21.59 -6.03
N ALA A 80 -18.39 -22.00 -5.78
CA ALA A 80 -18.04 -22.75 -4.58
C ALA A 80 -18.31 -21.94 -3.30
N THR A 81 -17.98 -20.65 -3.30
CA THR A 81 -18.23 -19.73 -2.18
C THR A 81 -19.73 -19.61 -1.89
N LEU A 82 -20.58 -19.47 -2.91
CA LEU A 82 -22.03 -19.39 -2.75
C LEU A 82 -22.63 -20.73 -2.28
N GLY A 83 -22.10 -21.87 -2.76
CA GLY A 83 -22.48 -23.19 -2.26
C GLY A 83 -22.13 -23.37 -0.77
N LEU A 84 -20.93 -22.95 -0.37
CA LEU A 84 -20.52 -22.91 1.04
C LEU A 84 -21.38 -21.94 1.86
N ALA A 85 -21.75 -20.78 1.29
CA ALA A 85 -22.63 -19.83 1.95
C ALA A 85 -24.03 -20.43 2.17
N ALA A 86 -24.63 -21.05 1.17
CA ALA A 86 -25.93 -21.72 1.32
C ALA A 86 -25.88 -22.82 2.41
N TYR A 87 -24.81 -23.61 2.44
CA TYR A 87 -24.58 -24.60 3.50
C TYR A 87 -24.39 -23.94 4.88
N GLY A 88 -23.67 -22.83 4.94
CA GLY A 88 -23.47 -22.02 6.15
C GLY A 88 -24.77 -21.44 6.70
N VAL A 89 -25.62 -20.85 5.85
CA VAL A 89 -26.96 -20.36 6.23
C VAL A 89 -27.77 -21.50 6.85
N ARG A 90 -27.83 -22.65 6.18
CA ARG A 90 -28.56 -23.83 6.69
C ARG A 90 -28.05 -24.25 8.07
N ALA A 91 -26.73 -24.28 8.25
CA ALA A 91 -26.10 -24.65 9.51
C ALA A 91 -26.35 -23.62 10.63
N ILE A 92 -26.41 -22.32 10.30
CA ILE A 92 -26.75 -21.24 11.24
C ILE A 92 -28.21 -21.35 11.69
N ILE A 93 -29.14 -21.55 10.75
CA ILE A 93 -30.58 -21.69 11.05
C ILE A 93 -30.83 -22.92 11.93
N ALA A 94 -30.13 -24.04 11.67
CA ALA A 94 -30.27 -25.27 12.44
C ALA A 94 -29.60 -25.23 13.82
N CYS A 95 -28.83 -24.18 14.16
CA CYS A 95 -28.08 -24.12 15.40
C CYS A 95 -28.98 -23.71 16.57
N PRO A 96 -29.11 -24.53 17.64
CA PRO A 96 -29.77 -24.09 18.86
C PRO A 96 -28.90 -23.02 19.54
N GLY A 97 -29.46 -21.82 19.68
CA GLY A 97 -28.71 -20.60 20.04
C GLY A 97 -28.42 -19.77 18.80
N ARG A 98 -29.11 -18.64 18.65
CA ARG A 98 -28.88 -17.73 17.52
C ARG A 98 -27.46 -17.17 17.62
N PRO A 99 -26.59 -17.39 16.62
CA PRO A 99 -25.25 -16.84 16.66
C PRO A 99 -25.31 -15.31 16.75
N ALA A 100 -24.38 -14.72 17.50
CA ALA A 100 -24.41 -13.31 17.83
C ALA A 100 -24.02 -12.40 16.64
N TRP A 101 -24.90 -12.26 15.65
CA TRP A 101 -24.73 -11.35 14.51
C TRP A 101 -24.45 -9.90 14.93
N THR A 102 -25.02 -9.47 16.05
CA THR A 102 -24.76 -8.15 16.66
C THR A 102 -23.29 -7.97 17.01
N ARG A 103 -22.59 -9.05 17.37
CA ARG A 103 -21.15 -9.03 17.63
C ARG A 103 -20.36 -8.78 16.35
N LEU A 104 -20.71 -9.45 15.25
CA LEU A 104 -20.05 -9.19 13.95
C LEU A 104 -20.28 -7.76 13.48
N ALA A 105 -21.49 -7.23 13.64
CA ALA A 105 -21.79 -5.84 13.32
C ALA A 105 -20.92 -4.88 14.16
N ALA A 106 -20.75 -5.15 15.45
CA ALA A 106 -19.85 -4.35 16.30
C ALA A 106 -18.38 -4.42 15.84
N LEU A 107 -17.93 -5.55 15.28
CA LEU A 107 -16.57 -5.71 14.76
C LEU A 107 -16.31 -4.94 13.46
N LEU A 108 -17.36 -4.54 12.73
CA LEU A 108 -17.22 -3.69 11.53
C LEU A 108 -16.91 -2.23 11.88
N VAL A 109 -17.23 -1.76 13.09
CA VAL A 109 -17.07 -0.36 13.47
C VAL A 109 -15.61 0.09 13.35
N ALA A 110 -14.66 -0.68 13.88
CA ALA A 110 -13.23 -0.32 13.84
C ALA A 110 -12.65 -0.29 12.41
N PRO A 111 -12.80 -1.34 11.56
CA PRO A 111 -12.39 -1.30 10.16
C PRO A 111 -12.99 -0.13 9.37
N VAL A 112 -14.29 0.12 9.53
CA VAL A 112 -14.98 1.23 8.85
C VAL A 112 -14.46 2.58 9.34
N ALA A 113 -14.18 2.73 10.63
CA ALA A 113 -13.62 3.96 11.18
C ALA A 113 -12.21 4.24 10.65
N VAL A 114 -11.35 3.22 10.52
CA VAL A 114 -10.02 3.39 9.90
C VAL A 114 -10.15 3.68 8.39
N GLY A 115 -11.06 2.99 7.71
CA GLY A 115 -11.37 3.17 6.29
C GLY A 115 -12.32 4.33 5.98
N GLU A 116 -12.56 5.25 6.91
CA GLU A 116 -13.65 6.24 6.80
C GLU A 116 -13.51 7.13 5.56
N ALA A 117 -12.29 7.48 5.15
CA ALA A 117 -12.03 8.21 3.90
C ALA A 117 -12.59 7.49 2.66
N TYR A 118 -12.49 6.15 2.61
CA TYR A 118 -13.07 5.38 1.51
C TYR A 118 -14.59 5.37 1.53
N PHE A 119 -15.25 5.40 2.70
CA PHE A 119 -16.71 5.50 2.75
C PHE A 119 -17.21 6.90 2.40
N ARG A 120 -16.44 7.93 2.72
CA ARG A 120 -16.79 9.33 2.47
C ARG A 120 -16.54 9.77 1.04
N TRP A 121 -15.40 9.39 0.45
CA TRP A 121 -15.02 9.74 -0.92
C TRP A 121 -15.33 8.65 -1.96
N GLY A 122 -15.70 7.46 -1.48
CA GLY A 122 -16.18 6.31 -2.25
C GLY A 122 -15.20 5.16 -2.29
N LEU A 123 -15.70 3.94 -2.07
CA LEU A 123 -14.88 2.73 -1.94
C LEU A 123 -14.18 2.38 -3.26
N THR A 124 -14.79 2.76 -4.38
CA THR A 124 -14.25 2.53 -5.73
C THR A 124 -13.59 3.78 -6.31
N THR A 125 -13.87 4.96 -5.77
CA THR A 125 -13.42 6.26 -6.31
C THR A 125 -12.35 6.92 -5.47
N PHE A 126 -12.11 6.52 -4.23
CA PHE A 126 -10.99 7.07 -3.46
C PHE A 126 -9.68 6.38 -3.90
N PRO A 127 -8.64 7.13 -4.33
CA PRO A 127 -7.39 6.53 -4.82
C PRO A 127 -6.58 5.84 -3.72
N GLY A 128 -6.85 6.15 -2.45
CA GLY A 128 -6.13 5.59 -1.32
C GLY A 128 -4.85 6.37 -1.02
N SER A 129 -3.71 5.70 -1.15
CA SER A 129 -2.38 6.22 -0.79
C SER A 129 -1.79 7.22 -1.80
N PRO A 130 -0.98 8.21 -1.34
CA PRO A 130 -0.06 8.93 -2.23
C PRO A 130 1.09 8.04 -2.73
N PHE A 131 1.39 6.93 -2.05
CA PHE A 131 2.40 5.98 -2.46
C PHE A 131 1.87 5.09 -3.59
N LEU A 132 2.71 4.90 -4.60
CA LEU A 132 2.36 4.15 -5.80
C LEU A 132 2.30 2.63 -5.56
N ASP A 133 2.66 2.10 -4.38
CA ASP A 133 2.62 0.66 -4.08
C ASP A 133 1.24 0.04 -4.39
N GLY A 134 0.16 0.79 -4.11
CA GLY A 134 -1.19 0.35 -4.46
C GLY A 134 -1.42 0.26 -5.97
N TRP A 135 -0.82 1.17 -6.74
CA TRP A 135 -0.86 1.12 -8.20
C TRP A 135 -0.18 -0.15 -8.73
N SER A 136 0.97 -0.55 -8.19
CA SER A 136 1.64 -1.79 -8.59
C SER A 136 0.78 -3.03 -8.33
N TYR A 137 0.07 -3.10 -7.20
CA TYR A 137 -0.88 -4.19 -6.95
C TYR A 137 -2.06 -4.17 -7.92
N VAL A 138 -2.59 -2.99 -8.25
CA VAL A 138 -3.70 -2.81 -9.19
C VAL A 138 -3.27 -3.22 -10.60
N ALA A 139 -2.13 -2.71 -11.08
CA ALA A 139 -1.54 -3.08 -12.37
C ALA A 139 -1.29 -4.59 -12.46
N PHE A 140 -0.70 -5.18 -11.43
CA PHE A 140 -0.45 -6.62 -11.41
C PHE A 140 -1.74 -7.43 -11.31
N GLY A 141 -2.74 -6.95 -10.57
CA GLY A 141 -4.04 -7.61 -10.51
C GLY A 141 -4.74 -7.62 -11.86
N GLN A 142 -4.63 -6.51 -12.61
CA GLN A 142 -5.17 -6.38 -13.96
C GLN A 142 -4.43 -7.28 -14.95
N TYR A 143 -3.11 -7.44 -14.79
CA TYR A 143 -2.32 -8.42 -15.54
C TYR A 143 -2.75 -9.86 -15.23
N LEU A 144 -2.85 -10.25 -13.95
CA LEU A 144 -3.27 -11.61 -13.57
C LEU A 144 -4.71 -11.90 -13.95
N TRP A 145 -5.55 -10.87 -14.08
CA TRP A 145 -6.89 -11.00 -14.63
C TRP A 145 -6.85 -11.41 -16.10
N GLU A 146 -5.98 -10.78 -16.91
CA GLU A 146 -5.94 -11.01 -18.35
C GLU A 146 -5.08 -12.19 -18.79
N TYR A 147 -3.91 -12.37 -18.14
CA TYR A 147 -2.86 -13.27 -18.59
C TYR A 147 -2.49 -14.30 -17.52
N PRO A 148 -2.07 -15.50 -17.92
CA PRO A 148 -1.29 -16.39 -17.08
C PRO A 148 -0.06 -15.67 -16.52
N ARG A 149 0.28 -15.95 -15.26
CA ARG A 149 1.55 -15.49 -14.66
C ARG A 149 2.74 -15.92 -15.52
N TYR A 150 3.78 -15.09 -15.58
CA TYR A 150 4.97 -15.24 -16.44
C TYR A 150 4.75 -15.07 -17.95
N THR A 151 3.57 -14.65 -18.41
CA THR A 151 3.42 -14.13 -19.77
C THR A 151 4.21 -12.82 -19.88
N ASP A 152 5.14 -12.73 -20.83
CA ASP A 152 6.05 -11.60 -20.99
C ASP A 152 6.36 -11.33 -22.47
N GLY A 153 6.69 -10.08 -22.80
CA GLY A 153 7.12 -9.64 -24.12
C GLY A 153 5.97 -9.30 -25.07
N GLY A 154 6.06 -8.14 -25.73
CA GLY A 154 5.05 -7.68 -26.69
C GLY A 154 3.70 -7.36 -26.05
N LEU A 155 3.67 -7.11 -24.73
CA LEU A 155 2.48 -6.73 -24.00
C LEU A 155 2.27 -5.21 -24.01
N ALA A 156 1.05 -4.73 -23.81
CA ALA A 156 0.82 -3.29 -23.61
C ALA A 156 1.61 -2.80 -22.37
N PRO A 157 2.02 -1.52 -22.30
CA PRO A 157 2.94 -1.03 -21.27
C PRO A 157 2.55 -1.39 -19.83
N LEU A 158 1.26 -1.30 -19.46
CA LEU A 158 0.78 -1.71 -18.13
C LEU A 158 1.13 -3.18 -17.82
N TYR A 159 0.80 -4.06 -18.76
CA TYR A 159 0.98 -5.50 -18.61
C TYR A 159 2.45 -5.90 -18.68
N GLN A 160 3.24 -5.19 -19.49
CA GLN A 160 4.67 -5.38 -19.58
C GLN A 160 5.37 -4.98 -18.27
N TYR A 161 4.97 -3.86 -17.65
CA TYR A 161 5.39 -3.51 -16.30
C TYR A 161 4.97 -4.59 -15.30
N ALA A 162 3.70 -4.99 -15.32
CA ALA A 162 3.19 -5.97 -14.36
C ALA A 162 3.84 -7.35 -14.49
N ALA A 163 4.29 -7.74 -15.69
CA ALA A 163 4.94 -9.02 -15.94
C ALA A 163 6.21 -9.20 -15.09
N GLN A 164 6.98 -8.14 -14.81
CA GLN A 164 8.19 -8.27 -13.96
C GLN A 164 7.87 -8.66 -12.52
N LEU A 165 6.68 -8.32 -12.03
CA LEU A 165 6.18 -8.72 -10.71
C LEU A 165 5.79 -10.20 -10.64
N SER A 166 5.87 -10.95 -11.75
CA SER A 166 5.55 -12.37 -11.77
C SER A 166 6.43 -13.20 -10.82
N HIS A 167 7.59 -12.72 -10.40
CA HIS A 167 8.42 -13.43 -9.41
C HIS A 167 8.15 -13.00 -7.96
N GLU A 168 7.25 -12.04 -7.76
CA GLU A 168 6.92 -11.46 -6.46
C GLU A 168 5.63 -12.06 -5.86
N ARG A 169 5.24 -11.55 -4.68
CA ARG A 169 3.97 -11.85 -4.04
C ARG A 169 2.78 -11.40 -4.89
N TYR A 170 1.86 -12.32 -5.20
CA TYR A 170 0.78 -12.07 -6.18
C TYR A 170 -0.64 -12.23 -5.62
N ILE A 171 -0.82 -12.75 -4.41
CA ILE A 171 -2.17 -12.99 -3.86
C ILE A 171 -2.97 -11.70 -3.65
N GLY A 172 -2.33 -10.63 -3.17
CA GLY A 172 -3.00 -9.33 -3.03
C GLY A 172 -3.57 -8.85 -4.36
N ALA A 173 -2.74 -8.87 -5.42
CA ALA A 173 -3.13 -8.53 -6.79
C ALA A 173 -4.24 -9.46 -7.33
N ALA A 174 -4.12 -10.78 -7.13
CA ALA A 174 -5.12 -11.75 -7.58
C ALA A 174 -6.47 -11.55 -6.88
N LEU A 175 -6.48 -11.22 -5.58
CA LEU A 175 -7.70 -10.92 -4.82
C LEU A 175 -8.39 -9.64 -5.31
N LEU A 176 -7.64 -8.62 -5.75
CA LEU A 176 -8.25 -7.44 -6.40
C LEU A 176 -9.02 -7.84 -7.65
N GLY A 177 -8.42 -8.64 -8.53
CA GLY A 177 -9.08 -9.20 -9.71
C GLY A 177 -10.32 -10.02 -9.33
N PHE A 178 -10.20 -10.92 -8.35
CA PHE A 178 -11.28 -11.81 -7.90
C PHE A 178 -12.49 -11.06 -7.31
N VAL A 179 -12.26 -9.98 -6.56
CA VAL A 179 -13.31 -9.21 -5.88
C VAL A 179 -13.90 -8.11 -6.78
N SER A 180 -13.16 -7.62 -7.79
CA SER A 180 -13.63 -6.56 -8.70
C SER A 180 -15.05 -6.75 -9.27
N PRO A 181 -15.51 -7.96 -9.67
CA PRO A 181 -16.86 -8.13 -10.25
C PRO A 181 -18.00 -7.91 -9.25
N VAL A 182 -17.74 -7.98 -7.94
CA VAL A 182 -18.74 -7.73 -6.90
C VAL A 182 -18.89 -6.23 -6.62
N LEU A 183 -17.83 -5.45 -6.85
CA LEU A 183 -17.76 -4.05 -6.47
C LEU A 183 -17.99 -3.10 -7.65
N GLY A 184 -17.62 -3.50 -8.86
CA GLY A 184 -17.73 -2.70 -10.07
C GLY A 184 -17.61 -3.54 -11.34
N ASN A 185 -16.86 -3.02 -12.32
CA ASN A 185 -16.64 -3.74 -13.57
C ASN A 185 -15.69 -4.91 -13.35
N ALA A 186 -16.03 -6.07 -13.91
CA ALA A 186 -15.19 -7.25 -13.82
C ALA A 186 -13.81 -6.98 -14.46
N GLY A 187 -12.75 -7.26 -13.70
CA GLY A 187 -11.36 -7.04 -14.12
C GLY A 187 -10.79 -5.68 -13.72
N ASP A 188 -11.61 -4.68 -13.41
CA ASP A 188 -11.13 -3.36 -12.96
C ASP A 188 -10.64 -3.46 -11.51
N THR A 189 -9.37 -3.81 -11.34
CA THR A 189 -8.78 -4.13 -10.03
C THR A 189 -8.66 -2.92 -9.11
N GLN A 190 -8.63 -1.71 -9.67
CA GLN A 190 -8.62 -0.47 -8.89
C GLN A 190 -9.87 -0.34 -8.02
N VAL A 191 -11.05 -0.72 -8.53
CA VAL A 191 -12.31 -0.57 -7.79
C VAL A 191 -12.39 -1.46 -6.54
N ALA A 192 -11.53 -2.48 -6.46
CA ALA A 192 -11.52 -3.43 -5.35
C ALA A 192 -10.57 -3.03 -4.21
N LEU A 193 -9.64 -2.10 -4.42
CA LEU A 193 -8.54 -1.82 -3.50
C LEU A 193 -9.03 -1.42 -2.10
N GLY A 194 -9.83 -0.36 -2.01
CA GLY A 194 -10.32 0.15 -0.73
C GLY A 194 -11.16 -0.87 0.04
N ALA A 195 -12.12 -1.49 -0.64
CA ALA A 195 -12.99 -2.50 -0.06
C ALA A 195 -12.21 -3.72 0.44
N LEU A 196 -11.21 -4.20 -0.31
CA LEU A 196 -10.40 -5.35 0.09
C LEU A 196 -9.54 -5.04 1.32
N MET A 197 -8.97 -3.83 1.42
CA MET A 197 -8.18 -3.42 2.59
C MET A 197 -9.03 -3.30 3.85
N ILE A 198 -10.23 -2.72 3.74
CA ILE A 198 -11.18 -2.63 4.86
C ILE A 198 -11.69 -4.04 5.23
N PHE A 199 -11.93 -4.90 4.24
CA PHE A 199 -12.30 -6.29 4.47
C PHE A 199 -11.18 -7.05 5.21
N ALA A 200 -9.92 -6.85 4.85
CA ALA A 200 -8.77 -7.44 5.55
C ALA A 200 -8.72 -7.02 7.03
N LEU A 201 -9.01 -5.74 7.33
CA LEU A 201 -9.13 -5.26 8.72
C LEU A 201 -10.32 -5.87 9.47
N PHE A 202 -11.45 -6.09 8.80
CA PHE A 202 -12.58 -6.82 9.39
C PHE A 202 -12.22 -8.26 9.71
N VAL A 203 -11.50 -8.93 8.81
CA VAL A 203 -10.98 -10.28 9.03
C VAL A 203 -9.99 -10.31 10.21
N LEU A 204 -9.13 -9.29 10.34
CA LEU A 204 -8.27 -9.11 11.51
C LEU A 204 -9.07 -8.92 12.81
N ALA A 205 -10.09 -8.07 12.81
CA ALA A 205 -10.97 -7.85 13.96
C ALA A 205 -11.61 -9.16 14.44
N CYS A 206 -12.08 -9.97 13.49
CA CYS A 206 -12.60 -11.30 13.75
C CYS A 206 -11.55 -12.23 14.38
N ALA A 207 -10.36 -12.32 13.79
CA ALA A 207 -9.28 -13.14 14.33
C ALA A 207 -8.85 -12.69 15.75
N CYS A 208 -8.81 -11.39 16.02
CA CYS A 208 -8.52 -10.84 17.35
C CYS A 208 -9.53 -11.25 18.43
N VAL A 209 -10.80 -11.42 18.07
CA VAL A 209 -11.81 -11.94 19.01
C VAL A 209 -11.56 -13.41 19.33
N VAL A 210 -11.29 -14.24 18.32
CA VAL A 210 -10.94 -15.67 18.51
C VAL A 210 -9.70 -15.78 19.40
N PHE A 211 -8.71 -14.93 19.15
CA PHE A 211 -7.52 -14.81 19.97
C PHE A 211 -7.85 -14.41 21.41
N ALA A 212 -8.63 -13.35 21.64
CA ALA A 212 -9.00 -12.89 22.98
C ALA A 212 -9.75 -13.97 23.79
N GLU A 213 -10.71 -14.66 23.17
CA GLU A 213 -11.46 -15.75 23.81
C GLU A 213 -10.55 -16.92 24.22
N SER A 214 -9.48 -17.17 23.45
CA SER A 214 -8.50 -18.22 23.79
C SER A 214 -7.66 -17.92 25.04
N TYR A 215 -7.69 -16.68 25.51
CA TYR A 215 -7.13 -16.24 26.80
C TYR A 215 -8.22 -15.99 27.87
N ALA A 216 -9.46 -16.45 27.62
CA ALA A 216 -10.61 -16.23 28.49
C ALA A 216 -10.87 -14.73 28.79
N ILE A 217 -10.60 -13.86 27.83
CA ILE A 217 -10.92 -12.44 27.93
C ILE A 217 -12.42 -12.25 27.71
N SER A 218 -13.04 -11.41 28.54
CA SER A 218 -14.47 -11.11 28.44
C SER A 218 -14.82 -10.41 27.11
N ALA A 219 -16.08 -10.44 26.69
CA ALA A 219 -16.50 -9.79 25.45
C ALA A 219 -16.13 -8.28 25.38
N PRO A 220 -16.31 -7.46 26.43
CA PRO A 220 -15.82 -6.07 26.42
C PRO A 220 -14.31 -5.97 26.28
N GLY A 221 -13.54 -6.87 26.92
CA GLY A 221 -12.08 -6.92 26.78
C GLY A 221 -11.65 -7.32 25.36
N ALA A 222 -12.38 -8.23 24.71
CA ALA A 222 -12.14 -8.59 23.32
C ALA A 222 -12.40 -7.41 22.38
N LEU A 223 -13.47 -6.62 22.61
CA LEU A 223 -13.71 -5.39 21.85
C LEU A 223 -12.63 -4.33 22.10
N ALA A 224 -12.14 -4.20 23.34
CA ALA A 224 -11.01 -3.31 23.64
C ALA A 224 -9.73 -3.75 22.92
N LEU A 225 -9.46 -5.07 22.85
CA LEU A 225 -8.34 -5.60 22.08
C LEU A 225 -8.50 -5.30 20.58
N VAL A 226 -9.69 -5.48 20.03
CA VAL A 226 -9.99 -5.12 18.63
C VAL A 226 -9.77 -3.62 18.41
N GLY A 227 -10.19 -2.76 19.33
CA GLY A 227 -9.91 -1.33 19.28
C GLY A 227 -8.40 -1.04 19.25
N LEU A 228 -7.63 -1.64 20.15
CA LEU A 228 -6.17 -1.46 20.22
C LEU A 228 -5.43 -2.01 18.99
N VAL A 229 -5.95 -3.04 18.33
CA VAL A 229 -5.28 -3.68 17.19
C VAL A 229 -5.73 -3.07 15.86
N VAL A 230 -7.04 -2.96 15.64
CA VAL A 230 -7.62 -2.55 14.36
C VAL A 230 -7.79 -1.05 14.29
N PHE A 231 -8.30 -0.38 15.33
CA PHE A 231 -8.37 1.09 15.36
C PHE A 231 -7.05 1.66 15.90
N SER A 232 -5.96 1.38 15.19
CA SER A 232 -4.60 1.69 15.62
C SER A 232 -3.81 2.45 14.56
N GLY A 233 -2.77 3.18 14.99
CA GLY A 233 -1.85 3.85 14.07
C GLY A 233 -1.19 2.87 13.10
N TRP A 234 -0.99 1.61 13.51
CA TRP A 234 -0.49 0.57 12.61
C TRP A 234 -1.46 0.20 11.50
N SER A 235 -2.76 0.07 11.80
CA SER A 235 -3.76 -0.22 10.76
C SER A 235 -3.94 0.96 9.81
N VAL A 236 -3.87 2.20 10.32
CA VAL A 236 -3.83 3.41 9.50
C VAL A 236 -2.57 3.43 8.63
N SER A 237 -1.42 3.05 9.16
CA SER A 237 -0.15 2.96 8.42
C SER A 237 -0.20 1.93 7.30
N VAL A 238 -0.76 0.74 7.57
CA VAL A 238 -0.97 -0.31 6.57
C VAL A 238 -1.89 0.18 5.45
N ILE A 239 -2.97 0.91 5.80
CA ILE A 239 -3.87 1.48 4.79
C ILE A 239 -3.21 2.60 4.00
N SER A 240 -2.59 3.55 4.70
CA SER A 240 -1.99 4.73 4.08
C SER A 240 -0.82 4.42 3.18
N HIS A 241 -0.16 3.27 3.33
CA HIS A 241 0.93 2.82 2.44
C HIS A 241 0.48 1.75 1.44
N ASN A 242 -0.82 1.45 1.34
CA ASN A 242 -1.34 0.40 0.47
C ASN A 242 -0.58 -0.95 0.63
N ALA A 243 -0.20 -1.30 1.86
CA ALA A 243 0.56 -2.51 2.17
C ALA A 243 -0.33 -3.76 2.14
N LEU A 244 -0.92 -4.04 0.97
CA LEU A 244 -2.02 -4.97 0.78
C LEU A 244 -1.68 -6.39 1.26
N SER A 245 -0.54 -6.95 0.82
CA SER A 245 -0.11 -8.29 1.23
C SER A 245 0.08 -8.41 2.75
N ASN A 246 0.63 -7.37 3.39
CA ASN A 246 0.77 -7.32 4.84
C ASN A 246 -0.62 -7.30 5.50
N SER A 247 -1.53 -6.43 5.06
CA SER A 247 -2.91 -6.34 5.58
C SER A 247 -3.66 -7.68 5.52
N LEU A 248 -3.49 -8.42 4.41
CA LEU A 248 -4.09 -9.73 4.18
C LEU A 248 -3.43 -10.83 5.02
N ALA A 249 -2.24 -10.62 5.57
CA ALA A 249 -1.55 -11.59 6.42
C ALA A 249 -1.83 -11.38 7.92
N LEU A 250 -2.17 -10.15 8.36
CA LEU A 250 -2.25 -9.79 9.79
C LEU A 250 -3.20 -10.66 10.62
N TYR A 251 -4.30 -11.15 10.04
CA TYR A 251 -5.25 -11.98 10.77
C TYR A 251 -4.69 -13.36 11.14
N THR A 252 -3.63 -13.80 10.46
CA THR A 252 -3.16 -15.18 10.56
C THR A 252 -2.61 -15.49 11.95
N LEU A 253 -1.77 -14.61 12.52
CA LEU A 253 -1.22 -14.83 13.87
C LEU A 253 -2.33 -14.99 14.93
N PRO A 254 -3.28 -14.04 15.11
CA PRO A 254 -4.33 -14.20 16.11
C PRO A 254 -5.25 -15.40 15.83
N ALA A 255 -5.54 -15.72 14.57
CA ALA A 255 -6.33 -16.90 14.21
C ALA A 255 -5.60 -18.22 14.56
N LEU A 256 -4.32 -18.35 14.19
CA LEU A 256 -3.50 -19.53 14.50
C LEU A 256 -3.41 -19.76 16.00
N VAL A 257 -3.12 -18.72 16.79
CA VAL A 257 -3.05 -18.81 18.24
C VAL A 257 -4.40 -19.20 18.84
N GLY A 258 -5.48 -18.56 18.40
CA GLY A 258 -6.83 -18.86 18.88
C GLY A 258 -7.24 -20.31 18.64
N ILE A 259 -7.00 -20.83 17.44
CA ILE A 259 -7.25 -22.24 17.09
C ILE A 259 -6.34 -23.16 17.90
N ALA A 260 -5.04 -22.89 17.93
CA ALA A 260 -4.05 -23.73 18.60
C ALA A 260 -4.31 -23.86 20.11
N ARG A 261 -4.97 -22.88 20.75
CA ARG A 261 -5.32 -22.91 22.17
C ARG A 261 -6.67 -23.58 22.45
N VAL A 262 -7.69 -23.35 21.63
CA VAL A 262 -9.08 -23.76 21.95
C VAL A 262 -9.49 -25.06 21.26
N ALA A 263 -8.98 -25.36 20.07
CA ALA A 263 -9.46 -26.50 19.28
C ALA A 263 -9.10 -27.86 19.90
N ASP A 264 -9.91 -28.90 19.65
CA ASP A 264 -9.58 -30.28 20.01
C ASP A 264 -8.55 -30.87 19.02
N LEU A 265 -7.26 -30.71 19.34
CA LEU A 265 -6.14 -31.10 18.47
C LEU A 265 -5.98 -32.62 18.30
N ARG A 266 -6.73 -33.45 19.02
CA ARG A 266 -6.74 -34.91 18.80
C ARG A 266 -7.45 -35.30 17.51
N ARG A 267 -8.20 -34.36 16.92
CA ARG A 267 -8.93 -34.55 15.67
C ARG A 267 -8.13 -33.97 14.50
N PRO A 268 -8.23 -34.53 13.28
CA PRO A 268 -7.56 -33.97 12.11
C PRO A 268 -8.13 -32.62 11.66
N ALA A 269 -9.41 -32.34 11.94
CA ALA A 269 -10.11 -31.16 11.42
C ALA A 269 -9.44 -29.81 11.76
N PRO A 270 -9.05 -29.50 13.02
CA PRO A 270 -8.30 -28.28 13.32
C PRO A 270 -6.95 -28.21 12.60
N TRP A 271 -6.25 -29.34 12.43
CA TRP A 271 -4.95 -29.37 11.73
C TRP A 271 -5.10 -29.06 10.25
N LEU A 272 -6.19 -29.49 9.61
CA LEU A 272 -6.50 -29.08 8.24
C LEU A 272 -6.75 -27.57 8.13
N LEU A 273 -7.48 -26.99 9.09
CA LEU A 273 -7.71 -25.55 9.10
C LEU A 273 -6.41 -24.76 9.34
N LEU A 274 -5.55 -25.23 10.26
CA LEU A 274 -4.22 -24.65 10.48
C LEU A 274 -3.36 -24.76 9.21
N ALA A 275 -3.40 -25.90 8.51
CA ALA A 275 -2.69 -26.10 7.24
C ALA A 275 -3.15 -25.12 6.16
N VAL A 276 -4.46 -24.88 6.03
CA VAL A 276 -5.01 -23.88 5.08
C VAL A 276 -4.54 -22.47 5.43
N LEU A 277 -4.59 -22.08 6.71
CA LEU A 277 -4.13 -20.77 7.16
C LEU A 277 -2.63 -20.56 6.91
N LEU A 278 -1.81 -21.57 7.21
CA LEU A 278 -0.36 -21.52 7.01
C LEU A 278 0.02 -21.49 5.53
N ALA A 279 -0.62 -22.32 4.70
CA ALA A 279 -0.40 -22.28 3.26
C ALA A 279 -0.80 -20.92 2.70
N ALA A 280 -2.00 -20.41 3.03
CA ALA A 280 -2.46 -19.10 2.59
C ALA A 280 -1.50 -17.97 3.00
N LEU A 281 -0.94 -18.01 4.21
CA LEU A 281 0.08 -17.05 4.65
C LEU A 281 1.34 -17.09 3.80
N LEU A 282 1.84 -18.28 3.45
CA LEU A 282 3.04 -18.43 2.61
C LEU A 282 2.82 -17.88 1.20
N TYR A 283 1.65 -18.10 0.61
CA TYR A 283 1.29 -17.49 -0.68
C TYR A 283 1.11 -15.97 -0.57
N THR A 284 0.54 -15.48 0.53
CA THR A 284 0.16 -14.07 0.67
C THR A 284 1.35 -13.19 1.03
N TYR A 285 2.19 -13.62 1.98
CA TYR A 285 3.22 -12.78 2.57
C TYR A 285 4.40 -13.58 3.13
N PRO A 286 5.24 -14.17 2.25
CA PRO A 286 6.34 -15.06 2.63
C PRO A 286 7.43 -14.42 3.50
N GLU A 287 7.68 -13.11 3.38
CA GLU A 287 8.73 -12.36 4.09
C GLU A 287 8.67 -12.51 5.61
N LEU A 288 7.45 -12.43 6.14
CA LEU A 288 7.17 -12.53 7.58
C LEU A 288 6.32 -13.74 7.91
N ALA A 289 6.16 -14.66 6.94
CA ALA A 289 5.47 -15.91 7.16
C ALA A 289 6.15 -16.76 8.23
N TRP A 290 7.36 -16.44 8.71
CA TRP A 290 7.99 -17.12 9.85
C TRP A 290 7.46 -16.64 11.21
N VAL A 291 6.98 -15.39 11.32
CA VAL A 291 6.53 -14.80 12.61
C VAL A 291 5.33 -15.56 13.17
N ALA A 292 4.27 -15.68 12.37
CA ALA A 292 3.01 -16.27 12.82
C ALA A 292 3.12 -17.77 13.16
N PRO A 293 3.77 -18.62 12.33
CA PRO A 293 3.97 -20.03 12.63
C PRO A 293 4.95 -20.25 13.77
N MET A 294 5.98 -19.42 13.95
CA MET A 294 6.89 -19.52 15.09
C MET A 294 6.13 -19.29 16.40
N ALA A 295 5.35 -18.22 16.50
CA ALA A 295 4.51 -17.96 17.67
C ALA A 295 3.47 -19.08 17.89
N GLY A 296 2.81 -19.53 16.81
CA GLY A 296 1.87 -20.65 16.85
C GLY A 296 2.52 -21.94 17.33
N ALA A 297 3.74 -22.25 16.87
CA ALA A 297 4.50 -23.44 17.24
C ALA A 297 4.93 -23.43 18.72
N LEU A 298 5.35 -22.28 19.26
CA LEU A 298 5.66 -22.15 20.68
C LEU A 298 4.44 -22.44 21.55
N ILE A 299 3.29 -21.87 21.19
CA ILE A 299 2.02 -22.05 21.93
C ILE A 299 1.51 -23.48 21.81
N LEU A 300 1.59 -24.06 20.62
CA LEU A 300 1.26 -25.46 20.38
C LEU A 300 2.18 -26.40 21.17
N GLY A 301 3.49 -26.15 21.17
CA GLY A 301 4.48 -26.92 21.91
C GLY A 301 4.23 -26.90 23.42
N GLU A 302 3.93 -25.73 24.00
CA GLU A 302 3.55 -25.63 25.41
C GLU A 302 2.25 -26.41 25.69
N ARG A 303 1.24 -26.30 24.82
CA ARG A 303 -0.01 -27.04 24.97
C ARG A 303 0.21 -28.55 24.94
N VAL A 304 1.00 -29.04 23.99
CA VAL A 304 1.38 -30.46 23.86
C VAL A 304 2.12 -30.93 25.11
N ALA A 305 3.07 -30.15 25.61
CA ALA A 305 3.83 -30.48 26.82
C ALA A 305 2.94 -30.61 28.08
N ARG A 306 1.85 -29.84 28.16
CA ARG A 306 0.86 -29.94 29.24
C ARG A 306 -0.06 -31.16 29.13
N MET A 307 -0.24 -31.71 27.93
CA MET A 307 -1.06 -32.90 27.66
C MET A 307 -0.33 -34.21 28.00
N ARG A 308 0.08 -34.41 29.26
CA ARG A 308 0.80 -35.60 29.74
C ARG A 308 0.13 -36.90 29.22
N GLY A 309 0.85 -37.67 28.40
CA GLY A 309 0.40 -38.96 27.85
C GLY A 309 -0.41 -38.89 26.54
N ALA A 310 -1.02 -37.76 26.20
CA ALA A 310 -1.83 -37.63 24.98
C ALA A 310 -1.04 -37.13 23.75
N ALA A 311 0.25 -36.80 23.89
CA ALA A 311 1.08 -36.35 22.78
C ALA A 311 1.11 -37.35 21.59
N ARG A 312 1.05 -38.65 21.88
CA ARG A 312 0.98 -39.70 20.85
C ARG A 312 -0.29 -39.61 20.01
N GLU A 313 -1.42 -39.19 20.60
CA GLU A 313 -2.70 -38.99 19.88
C GLU A 313 -2.64 -37.81 18.91
N LEU A 314 -1.66 -36.90 19.09
CA LEU A 314 -1.49 -35.72 18.25
C LEU A 314 -0.62 -35.99 17.02
N VAL A 315 0.25 -37.00 17.06
CA VAL A 315 1.23 -37.27 15.99
C VAL A 315 0.53 -37.48 14.65
N LYS A 316 -0.49 -38.35 14.59
CA LYS A 316 -1.19 -38.64 13.33
C LYS A 316 -1.97 -37.43 12.79
N PRO A 317 -2.83 -36.73 13.56
CA PRO A 317 -3.47 -35.50 13.12
C PRO A 317 -2.49 -34.41 12.68
N ALA A 318 -1.40 -34.22 13.43
CA ALA A 318 -0.36 -33.25 13.09
C ALA A 318 0.34 -33.60 11.78
N ALA A 319 0.74 -34.86 11.58
CA ALA A 319 1.35 -35.32 10.35
C ALA A 319 0.42 -35.12 9.14
N ILE A 320 -0.88 -35.36 9.30
CA ILE A 320 -1.88 -35.08 8.25
C ILE A 320 -1.91 -33.58 7.93
N GLY A 321 -1.97 -32.71 8.96
CA GLY A 321 -1.95 -31.26 8.75
C GLY A 321 -0.68 -30.76 8.04
N ILE A 322 0.49 -31.24 8.47
CA ILE A 322 1.78 -30.90 7.86
C ILE A 322 1.83 -31.37 6.41
N LEU A 323 1.42 -32.62 6.14
CA LEU A 323 1.40 -33.17 4.78
C LEU A 323 0.47 -32.35 3.88
N VAL A 324 -0.74 -32.03 4.36
CA VAL A 324 -1.68 -31.19 3.59
C VAL A 324 -1.10 -29.80 3.35
N CYS A 325 -0.50 -29.16 4.37
CA CYS A 325 0.15 -27.86 4.19
C CYS A 325 1.26 -27.93 3.14
N ALA A 326 2.11 -28.95 3.19
CA ALA A 326 3.18 -29.15 2.21
C ALA A 326 2.63 -29.37 0.80
N MET A 327 1.59 -30.19 0.64
CA MET A 327 0.93 -30.42 -0.65
C MET A 327 0.33 -29.13 -1.22
N LEU A 328 -0.28 -28.29 -0.37
CA LEU A 328 -0.87 -27.01 -0.77
C LEU A 328 0.17 -25.97 -1.17
N VAL A 329 1.35 -25.98 -0.54
CA VAL A 329 2.45 -25.06 -0.83
C VAL A 329 3.31 -25.53 -2.00
N LEU A 330 3.31 -26.83 -2.32
CA LEU A 330 4.18 -27.43 -3.33
C LEU A 330 4.15 -26.70 -4.69
N PRO A 331 2.99 -26.28 -5.24
CA PRO A 331 2.95 -25.53 -6.51
C PRO A 331 3.64 -24.16 -6.48
N PHE A 332 3.90 -23.61 -5.29
CA PHE A 332 4.57 -22.33 -5.07
C PHE A 332 5.98 -22.48 -4.49
N ALA A 333 6.46 -23.71 -4.29
CA ALA A 333 7.74 -23.96 -3.62
C ALA A 333 8.93 -23.34 -4.36
N SER A 334 8.95 -23.37 -5.69
CA SER A 334 10.01 -22.76 -6.49
C SER A 334 10.07 -21.25 -6.31
N ASP A 335 8.92 -20.58 -6.36
CA ASP A 335 8.82 -19.15 -6.15
C ASP A 335 9.20 -18.77 -4.73
N LEU A 336 8.73 -19.52 -3.73
CA LEU A 336 9.09 -19.29 -2.34
C LEU A 336 10.61 -19.38 -2.12
N VAL A 337 11.28 -20.36 -2.72
CA VAL A 337 12.74 -20.50 -2.64
C VAL A 337 13.45 -19.34 -3.34
N ASN A 338 13.01 -18.95 -4.54
CA ASN A 338 13.59 -17.84 -5.28
C ASN A 338 13.39 -16.52 -4.54
N PHE A 339 12.20 -16.32 -3.97
CA PHE A 339 11.84 -15.17 -3.17
C PHE A 339 12.74 -15.05 -1.92
N VAL A 340 12.87 -16.12 -1.15
CA VAL A 340 13.75 -16.15 0.04
C VAL A 340 15.21 -15.89 -0.35
N ARG A 341 15.67 -16.44 -1.48
CA ARG A 341 17.02 -16.18 -2.01
C ARG A 341 17.20 -14.70 -2.37
N GLY A 342 16.23 -14.11 -3.05
CA GLY A 342 16.25 -12.69 -3.42
C GLY A 342 16.26 -11.76 -2.20
N GLN A 343 15.44 -12.06 -1.19
CA GLN A 343 15.44 -11.31 0.08
C GLN A 343 16.76 -11.47 0.84
N ALA A 344 17.33 -12.67 0.89
CA ALA A 344 18.62 -12.91 1.54
C ALA A 344 19.75 -12.16 0.82
N TYR A 345 19.76 -12.15 -0.51
CA TYR A 345 20.73 -11.39 -1.31
C TYR A 345 20.59 -9.88 -1.03
N SER A 346 19.36 -9.36 -1.12
CA SER A 346 19.07 -7.93 -0.89
C SER A 346 19.42 -7.49 0.54
N ALA A 347 19.27 -8.37 1.53
CA ALA A 347 19.63 -8.08 2.92
C ALA A 347 21.15 -8.06 3.16
N LEU A 348 21.94 -8.76 2.33
CA LEU A 348 23.39 -8.83 2.43
C LEU A 348 24.09 -7.74 1.61
N GLU A 349 23.44 -7.21 0.59
CA GLU A 349 23.99 -6.14 -0.25
C GLU A 349 24.09 -4.83 0.53
N ALA A 350 25.33 -4.36 0.74
CA ALA A 350 25.59 -3.10 1.43
C ALA A 350 25.35 -1.93 0.46
N GLY A 351 24.33 -1.11 0.73
CA GLY A 351 24.07 0.13 0.00
C GLY A 351 23.03 0.03 -1.13
N GLY A 352 22.34 -1.11 -1.29
CA GLY A 352 21.16 -1.17 -2.15
C GLY A 352 19.99 -0.38 -1.58
N GLU A 353 19.21 0.28 -2.44
CA GLU A 353 17.94 0.89 -2.04
C GLU A 353 17.00 -0.19 -1.48
N ARG A 354 16.53 -0.01 -0.25
CA ARG A 354 15.59 -0.93 0.40
C ARG A 354 14.17 -0.42 0.19
N GLN A 355 13.24 -1.33 -0.09
CA GLN A 355 11.84 -0.97 -0.21
C GLN A 355 11.33 -0.34 1.09
N GLY A 356 10.72 0.84 1.00
CA GLY A 356 10.21 1.58 2.15
C GLY A 356 11.27 2.23 3.04
N GLU A 357 12.54 2.31 2.59
CA GLU A 357 13.56 3.12 3.26
C GLU A 357 13.08 4.57 3.42
N GLY A 358 13.39 5.20 4.55
CA GLY A 358 12.89 6.54 4.91
C GLY A 358 11.50 6.56 5.55
N LEU A 359 10.69 5.52 5.42
CA LEU A 359 9.41 5.40 6.12
C LEU A 359 9.62 5.03 7.59
N PHE A 360 8.72 5.52 8.46
CA PHE A 360 8.69 5.19 9.89
C PHE A 360 9.98 5.52 10.66
N HIS A 361 10.71 6.57 10.27
CA HIS A 361 12.00 6.98 10.86
C HIS A 361 11.97 7.08 12.41
N GLY A 362 10.81 7.33 13.01
CA GLY A 362 10.64 7.31 14.47
C GLY A 362 10.95 5.96 15.14
N LEU A 363 10.92 4.84 14.41
CA LEU A 363 11.24 3.50 14.93
C LEU A 363 12.74 3.23 15.09
N THR A 364 13.59 4.01 14.43
CA THR A 364 15.06 3.95 14.58
C THR A 364 15.60 5.14 15.37
N THR A 365 14.76 6.13 15.67
CA THR A 365 15.14 7.32 16.44
C THR A 365 14.80 7.11 17.93
N PRO A 366 15.79 7.03 18.85
CA PRO A 366 15.54 6.73 20.26
C PRO A 366 14.56 7.69 20.94
N ALA A 367 14.63 8.98 20.60
CA ALA A 367 13.73 9.99 21.14
C ALA A 367 12.27 9.78 20.70
N ALA A 368 12.04 9.23 19.50
CA ALA A 368 10.70 9.02 18.93
C ALA A 368 10.10 7.64 19.20
N LEU A 369 10.91 6.72 19.71
CA LEU A 369 10.55 5.33 19.89
C LEU A 369 9.28 5.12 20.76
N PRO A 370 9.07 5.81 21.91
CA PRO A 370 7.97 5.48 22.82
C PRO A 370 6.57 5.56 22.20
N TRP A 371 6.33 6.48 21.26
CA TRP A 371 5.05 6.57 20.55
C TRP A 371 5.09 5.89 19.18
N SER A 372 6.25 5.86 18.52
CA SER A 372 6.39 5.19 17.22
C SER A 372 6.09 3.69 17.32
N VAL A 373 6.41 3.04 18.44
CA VAL A 373 6.04 1.63 18.68
C VAL A 373 4.52 1.39 18.77
N LEU A 374 3.72 2.44 18.98
CA LEU A 374 2.25 2.38 18.94
C LEU A 374 1.68 2.58 17.52
N GLY A 375 2.56 2.81 16.52
CA GLY A 375 2.19 2.98 15.12
C GLY A 375 1.86 4.41 14.72
N PHE A 376 2.17 5.38 15.58
CA PHE A 376 1.99 6.79 15.24
C PHE A 376 3.19 7.30 14.45
N ASP A 377 2.93 7.80 13.24
CA ASP A 377 3.92 8.45 12.39
C ASP A 377 3.79 9.97 12.51
N ASP A 378 4.85 10.60 13.03
CA ASP A 378 4.88 12.04 13.23
C ASP A 378 4.74 12.81 11.91
N ALA A 379 5.29 12.31 10.80
CA ALA A 379 5.19 12.99 9.51
C ALA A 379 3.72 13.14 9.08
N GLN A 380 2.93 12.09 9.25
CA GLN A 380 1.50 12.12 8.93
C GLN A 380 0.74 13.06 9.87
N ILE A 381 1.00 13.01 11.18
CA ILE A 381 0.24 13.81 12.16
C ILE A 381 0.62 15.30 12.10
N GLN A 382 1.88 15.63 11.82
CA GLN A 382 2.38 17.01 11.73
C GLN A 382 1.70 17.82 10.61
N SER A 383 1.22 17.16 9.55
CA SER A 383 0.46 17.78 8.46
C SER A 383 -0.95 18.25 8.85
N THR A 384 -1.38 18.00 10.09
CA THR A 384 -2.75 18.27 10.55
C THR A 384 -2.82 19.38 11.61
N PRO A 385 -3.98 20.05 11.79
CA PRO A 385 -4.19 20.99 12.89
C PRO A 385 -4.09 20.36 14.28
N PHE A 386 -4.02 19.02 14.37
CA PHE A 386 -3.86 18.30 15.63
C PHE A 386 -2.41 18.15 16.08
N SER A 387 -1.44 18.60 15.28
CA SER A 387 -0.01 18.48 15.56
C SER A 387 0.36 19.06 16.94
N GLY A 388 -0.06 20.29 17.25
CA GLY A 388 0.22 20.94 18.53
C GLY A 388 -0.28 20.14 19.75
N PRO A 389 -1.59 19.85 19.86
CA PRO A 389 -2.12 19.01 20.94
C PRO A 389 -1.50 17.62 21.00
N TRP A 390 -1.21 17.00 19.85
CA TRP A 390 -0.58 15.68 19.77
C TRP A 390 0.81 15.66 20.41
N LEU A 391 1.63 16.68 20.15
CA LEU A 391 2.97 16.81 20.73
C LEU A 391 2.94 16.81 22.27
N LEU A 392 1.89 17.36 22.88
CA LEU A 392 1.74 17.41 24.35
C LEU A 392 1.36 16.05 24.96
N VAL A 393 0.66 15.19 24.21
CA VAL A 393 0.09 13.94 24.75
C VAL A 393 0.82 12.68 24.30
N ARG A 394 1.57 12.71 23.21
CA ARG A 394 2.19 11.50 22.62
C ARG A 394 3.21 10.84 23.54
N GLU A 395 4.03 11.63 24.22
CA GLU A 395 5.07 11.17 25.15
C GLU A 395 4.48 10.45 26.37
N PRO A 396 3.59 11.09 27.17
CA PRO A 396 3.00 10.41 28.32
C PRO A 396 2.13 9.23 27.90
N LEU A 397 1.48 9.29 26.74
CA LEU A 397 0.69 8.17 26.21
C LEU A 397 1.59 6.98 25.83
N GLY A 398 2.68 7.23 25.09
CA GLY A 398 3.68 6.22 24.72
C GLY A 398 4.26 5.54 25.96
N LEU A 399 4.73 6.33 26.92
CA LEU A 399 5.26 5.81 28.19
C LEU A 399 4.22 4.99 28.95
N LEU A 400 2.98 5.48 29.06
CA LEU A 400 1.90 4.75 29.73
C LEU A 400 1.67 3.38 29.09
N PHE A 401 1.60 3.30 27.75
CA PHE A 401 1.37 2.05 27.05
C PHE A 401 2.56 1.08 27.17
N VAL A 402 3.79 1.59 27.18
CA VAL A 402 4.98 0.77 27.46
C VAL A 402 4.93 0.18 28.88
N LEU A 403 4.58 1.00 29.88
CA LEU A 403 4.43 0.55 31.27
C LEU A 403 3.30 -0.48 31.43
N LEU A 404 2.16 -0.24 30.80
CA LEU A 404 1.05 -1.21 30.77
C LEU A 404 1.46 -2.50 30.06
N GLY A 405 2.16 -2.42 28.94
CA GLY A 405 2.72 -3.57 28.23
C GLY A 405 3.66 -4.39 29.12
N ALA A 406 4.59 -3.74 29.83
CA ALA A 406 5.48 -4.40 30.77
C ALA A 406 4.72 -5.07 31.93
N ALA A 407 3.74 -4.37 32.53
CA ALA A 407 2.90 -4.93 33.58
C ALA A 407 2.11 -6.17 33.09
N GLY A 408 1.54 -6.11 31.88
CA GLY A 408 0.84 -7.23 31.28
C GLY A 408 1.75 -8.41 30.96
N PHE A 409 2.97 -8.16 30.48
CA PHE A 409 3.97 -9.20 30.30
C PHE A 409 4.27 -9.93 31.62
N ILE A 410 4.41 -9.20 32.72
CA ILE A 410 4.57 -9.78 34.07
C ILE A 410 3.34 -10.60 34.48
N VAL A 411 2.12 -10.12 34.19
CA VAL A 411 0.88 -10.86 34.44
C VAL A 411 0.85 -12.18 33.68
N LEU A 412 1.20 -12.17 32.39
CA LEU A 412 1.27 -13.38 31.55
C LEU A 412 2.32 -14.35 32.09
N LEU A 413 3.49 -13.85 32.50
CA LEU A 413 4.55 -14.66 33.10
C LEU A 413 4.08 -15.33 34.42
N ARG A 414 3.38 -14.59 35.28
CA ARG A 414 2.80 -15.11 36.53
C ARG A 414 1.71 -16.15 36.28
N ARG A 415 0.93 -16.00 35.21
CA ARG A 415 -0.05 -17.00 34.75
C ARG A 415 0.59 -18.20 34.04
N ARG A 416 1.93 -18.22 33.93
CA ARG A 416 2.70 -19.25 33.22
C ARG A 416 2.33 -19.34 31.74
N GLU A 417 1.98 -18.23 31.09
CA GLU A 417 1.78 -18.18 29.63
C GLU A 417 3.15 -18.05 28.92
N LEU A 418 4.05 -19.01 29.19
CA LEU A 418 5.47 -18.92 28.85
C LEU A 418 5.70 -18.86 27.34
N SER A 419 4.93 -19.62 26.56
CA SER A 419 5.02 -19.58 25.10
C SER A 419 4.65 -18.22 24.51
N THR A 420 3.66 -17.55 25.09
CA THR A 420 3.21 -16.22 24.66
C THR A 420 4.28 -15.19 25.00
N CYS A 421 4.83 -15.24 26.21
CA CYS A 421 5.96 -14.40 26.61
C CYS A 421 7.19 -14.61 25.70
N ALA A 422 7.53 -15.87 25.40
CA ALA A 422 8.64 -16.20 24.51
C ALA A 422 8.43 -15.65 23.09
N ALA A 423 7.22 -15.79 22.53
CA ALA A 423 6.88 -15.22 21.23
C ALA A 423 7.04 -13.69 21.20
N ILE A 424 6.58 -12.99 22.25
CA ILE A 424 6.75 -11.53 22.39
C ILE A 424 8.22 -11.15 22.45
N VAL A 425 9.02 -11.85 23.26
CA VAL A 425 10.46 -11.57 23.37
C VAL A 425 11.17 -11.77 22.04
N LEU A 426 10.89 -12.85 21.31
CA LEU A 426 11.47 -13.10 19.99
C LEU A 426 11.10 -12.01 18.98
N LEU A 427 9.85 -11.54 19.00
CA LEU A 427 9.41 -10.45 18.14
C LEU A 427 10.13 -9.14 18.45
N LEU A 428 10.26 -8.79 19.74
CA LEU A 428 10.98 -7.60 20.17
C LEU A 428 12.48 -7.71 19.85
N ILE A 429 13.09 -8.88 19.98
CA ILE A 429 14.48 -9.11 19.56
C ILE A 429 14.62 -8.88 18.06
N ALA A 430 13.74 -9.47 17.23
CA ALA A 430 13.80 -9.31 15.78
C ALA A 430 13.60 -7.85 15.35
N ALA A 431 12.64 -7.15 15.97
CA ALA A 431 12.42 -5.72 15.76
C ALA A 431 13.65 -4.90 16.17
N SER A 432 14.24 -5.16 17.34
CA SER A 432 15.46 -4.48 17.80
C SER A 432 16.66 -4.75 16.91
N VAL A 433 16.80 -5.95 16.35
CA VAL A 433 17.86 -6.25 15.37
C VAL A 433 17.66 -5.43 14.10
N MET A 434 16.43 -5.34 13.57
CA MET A 434 16.14 -4.50 12.40
C MET A 434 16.43 -3.02 12.68
N ALA A 435 16.07 -2.52 13.87
CA ALA A 435 16.33 -1.15 14.27
C ALA A 435 17.84 -0.87 14.46
N ALA A 436 18.51 -1.62 15.34
CA ALA A 436 19.85 -1.30 15.79
C ALA A 436 20.96 -1.80 14.84
N ARG A 437 20.80 -2.98 14.22
CA ARG A 437 21.84 -3.57 13.35
C ARG A 437 21.70 -3.15 11.90
N PHE A 438 20.47 -3.04 11.42
CA PHE A 438 20.17 -2.76 10.02
C PHE A 438 19.73 -1.31 9.77
N ASN A 439 19.41 -0.54 10.83
CA ASN A 439 18.81 0.79 10.73
C ASN A 439 17.59 0.83 9.78
N TYR A 440 16.79 -0.23 9.78
CA TYR A 440 15.74 -0.43 8.79
C TYR A 440 14.35 -0.32 9.43
N ALA A 441 13.88 0.92 9.57
CA ALA A 441 12.61 1.25 10.21
C ALA A 441 11.40 0.53 9.59
N TYR A 442 11.35 0.39 8.26
CA TYR A 442 10.29 -0.33 7.58
C TYR A 442 10.27 -1.84 7.92
N GLY A 443 11.44 -2.45 8.14
CA GLY A 443 11.57 -3.81 8.68
C GLY A 443 11.02 -3.93 10.10
N VAL A 444 11.30 -2.93 10.96
CA VAL A 444 10.74 -2.85 12.32
C VAL A 444 9.21 -2.78 12.27
N PHE A 445 8.66 -1.87 11.44
CA PHE A 445 7.22 -1.72 11.21
C PHE A 445 6.57 -3.06 10.87
N LYS A 446 7.11 -3.76 9.87
CA LYS A 446 6.64 -5.06 9.40
C LYS A 446 6.54 -6.10 10.53
N ILE A 447 7.58 -6.20 11.36
CA ILE A 447 7.61 -7.14 12.51
C ILE A 447 6.60 -6.73 13.58
N LEU A 448 6.59 -5.45 13.97
CA LEU A 448 5.71 -4.94 15.02
C LEU A 448 4.25 -5.05 14.65
N VAL A 449 3.85 -4.69 13.43
CA VAL A 449 2.44 -4.77 13.00
C VAL A 449 1.95 -6.22 12.95
N THR A 450 2.78 -7.16 12.50
CA THR A 450 2.45 -8.59 12.50
C THR A 450 2.29 -9.13 13.93
N GLY A 451 3.16 -8.69 14.86
CA GLY A 451 3.13 -9.07 16.27
C GLY A 451 2.18 -8.25 17.14
N TRP A 452 1.49 -7.25 16.58
CA TRP A 452 0.83 -6.20 17.36
C TRP A 452 -0.27 -6.74 18.27
N CYS A 453 -0.99 -7.79 17.87
CA CYS A 453 -2.02 -8.40 18.72
C CYS A 453 -1.47 -8.97 20.03
N LEU A 454 -0.22 -9.44 20.06
CA LEU A 454 0.44 -9.93 21.27
C LEU A 454 0.86 -8.76 22.19
N LEU A 455 1.35 -7.67 21.61
CA LEU A 455 1.69 -6.45 22.37
C LEU A 455 0.44 -5.77 22.93
N ALA A 456 -0.64 -5.70 22.15
CA ALA A 456 -1.94 -5.21 22.58
C ALA A 456 -2.55 -6.07 23.69
N LEU A 457 -2.34 -7.40 23.66
CA LEU A 457 -2.72 -8.30 24.76
C LEU A 457 -2.00 -7.91 26.06
N CYS A 458 -0.68 -7.66 26.00
CA CYS A 458 0.07 -7.20 27.16
C CYS A 458 -0.48 -5.86 27.68
N ILE A 459 -0.71 -4.88 26.81
CA ILE A 459 -1.28 -3.59 27.22
C ILE A 459 -2.63 -3.79 27.94
N LEU A 460 -3.51 -4.62 27.38
CA LEU A 460 -4.83 -4.92 27.95
C LEU A 460 -4.74 -5.62 29.31
N GLU A 461 -3.92 -6.68 29.44
CA GLU A 461 -3.77 -7.40 30.71
C GLU A 461 -3.08 -6.54 31.77
N GLY A 462 -2.13 -5.69 31.38
CA GLY A 462 -1.52 -4.70 32.26
C GLY A 462 -2.55 -3.68 32.76
N ALA A 463 -3.37 -3.13 31.87
CA ALA A 463 -4.45 -2.22 32.24
C ALA A 463 -5.44 -2.86 33.22
N ARG A 464 -5.85 -4.12 32.97
CA ARG A 464 -6.73 -4.87 33.88
C ARG A 464 -6.10 -5.08 35.25
N ALA A 465 -4.82 -5.42 35.31
CA ALA A 465 -4.11 -5.64 36.57
C ALA A 465 -3.95 -4.34 37.37
N VAL A 466 -3.57 -3.25 36.72
CA VAL A 466 -3.42 -1.93 37.36
C VAL A 466 -4.77 -1.41 37.86
N LEU A 467 -5.81 -1.45 37.02
CA LEU A 467 -7.16 -1.02 37.42
C LEU A 467 -7.73 -1.90 38.54
N GLY A 468 -7.48 -3.21 38.51
CA GLY A 468 -7.88 -4.14 39.58
C GLY A 468 -7.16 -3.86 40.90
N ALA A 469 -5.88 -3.46 40.86
CA ALA A 469 -5.13 -3.05 42.04
C ALA A 469 -5.66 -1.72 42.62
N LEU A 470 -5.99 -0.76 41.75
CA LEU A 470 -6.57 0.54 42.13
C LEU A 470 -8.03 0.44 42.59
N ALA A 471 -8.76 -0.61 42.18
CA ALA A 471 -10.17 -0.80 42.53
C ALA A 471 -10.43 -1.08 44.02
N ARG A 472 -9.37 -1.25 44.83
CA ARG A 472 -9.50 -1.48 46.28
C ARG A 472 -9.99 -0.25 47.06
N GLY A 473 -9.92 0.95 46.48
CA GLY A 473 -10.47 2.18 47.05
C GLY A 473 -11.34 2.95 46.06
N THR A 474 -12.46 3.52 46.52
CA THR A 474 -13.44 4.22 45.65
C THR A 474 -12.82 5.41 44.89
N VAL A 475 -11.96 6.19 45.54
CA VAL A 475 -11.27 7.34 44.93
C VAL A 475 -10.24 6.87 43.90
N GLN A 476 -9.39 5.90 44.26
CA GLN A 476 -8.38 5.32 43.36
C GLN A 476 -9.02 4.65 42.15
N ARG A 477 -10.17 3.99 42.32
CA ARG A 477 -10.94 3.41 41.21
C ARG A 477 -11.42 4.47 40.24
N ARG A 478 -12.01 5.57 40.73
CA ARG A 478 -12.48 6.67 39.88
C ARG A 478 -11.32 7.33 39.14
N ALA A 479 -10.21 7.59 39.83
CA ALA A 479 -9.01 8.14 39.22
C ALA A 479 -8.42 7.21 38.15
N GLY A 480 -8.28 5.91 38.43
CA GLY A 480 -7.79 4.93 37.47
C GLY A 480 -8.68 4.82 36.23
N LEU A 481 -10.00 4.80 36.40
CA LEU A 481 -10.96 4.81 35.28
C LEU A 481 -10.87 6.11 34.47
N ALA A 482 -10.70 7.26 35.11
CA ALA A 482 -10.53 8.54 34.42
C ALA A 482 -9.23 8.57 33.60
N VAL A 483 -8.10 8.10 34.16
CA VAL A 483 -6.83 7.99 33.43
C VAL A 483 -6.95 7.03 32.25
N ALA A 484 -7.57 5.87 32.44
CA ALA A 484 -7.81 4.92 31.36
C ALA A 484 -8.69 5.51 30.25
N ALA A 485 -9.76 6.23 30.61
CA ALA A 485 -10.62 6.92 29.66
C ALA A 485 -9.87 8.02 28.90
N ALA A 486 -9.06 8.82 29.60
CA ALA A 486 -8.23 9.87 28.99
C ALA A 486 -7.19 9.27 28.03
N ALA A 487 -6.54 8.16 28.41
CA ALA A 487 -5.59 7.45 27.55
C ALA A 487 -6.27 6.87 26.31
N CYS A 488 -7.46 6.27 26.45
CA CYS A 488 -8.24 5.77 25.31
C CYS A 488 -8.67 6.91 24.38
N LEU A 489 -9.08 8.05 24.94
CA LEU A 489 -9.45 9.24 24.16
C LEU A 489 -8.23 9.81 23.42
N ALA A 490 -7.10 9.98 24.10
CA ALA A 490 -5.87 10.49 23.49
C ALA A 490 -5.35 9.55 22.38
N TYR A 491 -5.39 8.25 22.61
CA TYR A 491 -5.08 7.24 21.60
C TYR A 491 -6.01 7.34 20.38
N GLY A 492 -7.32 7.40 20.63
CA GLY A 492 -8.31 7.53 19.56
C GLY A 492 -8.17 8.83 18.76
N LEU A 493 -7.89 9.95 19.44
CA LEU A 493 -7.60 11.22 18.78
C LEU A 493 -6.32 11.16 17.94
N GLY A 494 -5.27 10.48 18.42
CA GLY A 494 -4.06 10.23 17.63
C GLY A 494 -4.33 9.44 16.35
N VAL A 495 -5.15 8.38 16.45
CA VAL A 495 -5.56 7.56 15.29
C VAL A 495 -6.38 8.40 14.30
N VAL A 496 -7.34 9.20 14.80
CA VAL A 496 -8.12 10.11 13.94
C VAL A 496 -7.22 11.15 13.28
N ALA A 497 -6.29 11.76 14.01
CA ALA A 497 -5.34 12.72 13.47
C ALA A 497 -4.50 12.08 12.35
N GLN A 498 -4.03 10.84 12.54
CA GLN A 498 -3.29 10.11 11.51
C GLN A 498 -4.16 9.79 10.28
N ILE A 499 -5.43 9.40 10.45
CA ILE A 499 -6.38 9.21 9.34
C ILE A 499 -6.56 10.52 8.55
N ARG A 500 -6.67 11.65 9.25
CA ARG A 500 -6.78 12.98 8.61
C ARG A 500 -5.49 13.40 7.92
N GLY A 501 -4.34 13.10 8.50
CA GLY A 501 -3.03 13.36 7.89
C GLY A 501 -2.83 12.54 6.61
N PHE A 502 -3.17 11.25 6.69
CA PHE A 502 -3.26 10.37 5.51
C PHE A 502 -4.13 11.00 4.42
N GLU A 503 -5.34 11.42 4.78
CA GLU A 503 -6.25 12.08 3.85
C GLU A 503 -5.56 13.33 3.25
N VAL A 504 -5.06 14.27 4.05
CA VAL A 504 -4.39 15.48 3.55
C VAL A 504 -3.27 15.18 2.56
N GLY A 505 -2.49 14.12 2.77
CA GLY A 505 -1.40 13.71 1.89
C GLY A 505 -1.81 13.16 0.51
N VAL A 506 -3.08 12.83 0.28
CA VAL A 506 -3.54 12.30 -1.02
C VAL A 506 -3.73 13.45 -2.03
N PRO A 507 -3.03 13.45 -3.19
CA PRO A 507 -3.08 14.55 -4.15
C PRO A 507 -4.48 14.81 -4.73
N THR A 508 -5.25 13.74 -4.93
CA THR A 508 -6.61 13.80 -5.47
C THR A 508 -7.58 13.06 -4.55
N ARG A 509 -8.76 13.64 -4.31
CA ARG A 509 -9.80 13.02 -3.47
C ARG A 509 -10.58 11.95 -4.22
N THR A 510 -10.60 12.03 -5.55
CA THR A 510 -11.39 11.17 -6.42
C THR A 510 -10.54 10.69 -7.57
N PHE A 511 -10.63 9.40 -7.83
CA PHE A 511 -9.97 8.67 -8.89
C PHE A 511 -10.53 9.01 -10.26
N ASP A 512 -11.70 9.65 -10.31
CA ASP A 512 -12.30 10.17 -11.55
C ASP A 512 -11.38 11.16 -12.28
N THR A 513 -10.51 11.87 -11.55
CA THR A 513 -9.46 12.71 -12.14
C THR A 513 -8.54 11.91 -13.07
N TYR A 514 -8.24 10.66 -12.71
CA TYR A 514 -7.40 9.77 -13.52
C TYR A 514 -8.23 8.95 -14.53
N ARG A 515 -9.46 8.52 -14.17
CA ARG A 515 -10.36 7.82 -15.11
C ARG A 515 -10.75 8.65 -16.33
N ALA A 516 -10.61 9.98 -16.26
CA ALA A 516 -10.81 10.86 -17.40
C ALA A 516 -10.03 10.42 -18.66
N ALA A 517 -8.86 9.76 -18.50
CA ALA A 517 -8.12 9.18 -19.61
C ALA A 517 -8.93 8.19 -20.47
N ARG A 518 -9.92 7.46 -19.91
CA ARG A 518 -10.82 6.59 -20.70
C ARG A 518 -11.63 7.39 -21.73
N GLN A 519 -11.95 8.64 -21.44
CA GLN A 519 -12.66 9.50 -22.38
C GLN A 519 -11.77 9.88 -23.55
N ALA A 520 -10.48 10.11 -23.32
CA ALA A 520 -9.51 10.31 -24.39
C ALA A 520 -9.46 9.10 -25.35
N ALA A 521 -9.45 7.86 -24.81
CA ALA A 521 -9.53 6.64 -25.62
C ALA A 521 -10.78 6.62 -26.52
N SER A 522 -11.94 7.05 -26.00
CA SER A 522 -13.18 7.11 -26.78
C SER A 522 -13.15 8.14 -27.92
N VAL A 523 -12.33 9.20 -27.80
CA VAL A 523 -12.13 10.21 -28.83
C VAL A 523 -11.21 9.70 -29.94
N VAL A 524 -10.13 8.99 -29.60
CA VAL A 524 -9.14 8.50 -30.58
C VAL A 524 -9.51 7.16 -31.24
N GLY A 525 -10.41 6.40 -30.63
CA GLY A 525 -10.76 5.05 -31.10
C GLY A 525 -9.59 4.07 -30.94
N SER A 526 -9.17 3.44 -32.04
CA SER A 526 -8.06 2.48 -32.06
C SER A 526 -6.71 3.09 -32.45
N ALA A 527 -6.65 4.41 -32.67
CA ALA A 527 -5.43 5.07 -33.08
C ALA A 527 -4.39 5.08 -31.93
N PRO A 528 -3.10 4.89 -32.23
CA PRO A 528 -2.04 5.00 -31.23
C PRO A 528 -1.97 6.38 -30.56
N ILE A 529 -1.67 6.38 -29.26
CA ILE A 529 -1.49 7.59 -28.44
C ILE A 529 -0.04 7.63 -27.93
N LEU A 530 0.65 8.76 -28.12
CA LEU A 530 1.89 9.05 -27.40
C LEU A 530 1.54 9.57 -26.00
N LEU A 531 2.06 8.92 -24.97
CA LEU A 531 1.90 9.36 -23.58
C LEU A 531 3.07 10.26 -23.16
N ALA A 532 2.81 11.57 -23.06
CA ALA A 532 3.75 12.62 -22.68
C ALA A 532 3.27 13.32 -21.39
N VAL A 533 3.03 12.53 -20.35
CA VAL A 533 2.54 12.98 -19.04
C VAL A 533 3.72 13.03 -18.07
N THR A 534 3.98 14.18 -17.49
CA THR A 534 5.13 14.46 -16.63
C THR A 534 4.86 14.24 -15.14
N ASP A 535 3.60 14.28 -14.70
CA ASP A 535 3.23 13.85 -13.35
C ASP A 535 3.25 12.31 -13.25
N ASP A 536 4.16 11.76 -12.45
CA ASP A 536 4.37 10.31 -12.32
C ASP A 536 3.11 9.54 -11.93
N ALA A 537 2.29 10.08 -11.03
CA ALA A 537 1.06 9.43 -10.60
C ALA A 537 0.03 9.42 -11.75
N ALA A 538 -0.15 10.56 -12.42
CA ALA A 538 -1.04 10.67 -13.56
C ALA A 538 -0.56 9.80 -14.74
N ALA A 539 0.75 9.70 -14.98
CA ALA A 539 1.33 8.85 -16.02
C ALA A 539 1.04 7.37 -15.75
N GLY A 540 1.33 6.89 -14.52
CA GLY A 540 1.02 5.53 -14.12
C GLY A 540 -0.47 5.19 -14.27
N TRP A 541 -1.36 6.09 -13.83
CA TRP A 541 -2.79 5.87 -13.99
C TRP A 541 -3.30 6.01 -15.42
N ALA A 542 -2.70 6.85 -16.26
CA ALA A 542 -3.02 6.92 -17.68
C ALA A 542 -2.71 5.59 -18.37
N VAL A 543 -1.55 4.99 -18.08
CA VAL A 543 -1.19 3.66 -18.59
C VAL A 543 -2.20 2.59 -18.14
N TYR A 544 -2.71 2.69 -16.91
CA TYR A 544 -3.75 1.78 -16.43
C TYR A 544 -5.08 1.98 -17.17
N GLU A 545 -5.53 3.22 -17.32
CA GLU A 545 -6.83 3.55 -17.92
C GLU A 545 -6.87 3.38 -19.43
N LEU A 546 -5.70 3.43 -20.09
CA LEU A 546 -5.52 3.24 -21.52
C LEU A 546 -4.97 1.86 -21.87
N ARG A 547 -4.96 0.89 -20.94
CA ARG A 547 -4.36 -0.45 -21.10
C ARG A 547 -4.81 -1.24 -22.33
N ASP A 548 -6.00 -0.94 -22.86
CA ASP A 548 -6.57 -1.58 -24.06
C ASP A 548 -6.29 -0.79 -25.36
N ALA A 549 -5.75 0.43 -25.26
CA ALA A 549 -5.35 1.27 -26.38
C ALA A 549 -3.88 1.01 -26.77
N PRO A 550 -3.49 1.21 -28.04
CA PRO A 550 -2.08 1.22 -28.42
C PRO A 550 -1.42 2.49 -27.85
N ILE A 551 -0.51 2.33 -26.89
CA ILE A 551 0.22 3.45 -26.27
C ILE A 551 1.69 3.36 -26.68
N LEU A 552 2.26 4.49 -27.10
CA LEU A 552 3.70 4.68 -27.17
C LEU A 552 4.17 5.43 -25.92
N MET A 553 5.17 4.89 -25.23
CA MET A 553 5.88 5.53 -24.13
C MET A 553 7.35 5.66 -24.53
N ASP A 554 7.76 6.90 -24.77
CA ASP A 554 9.14 7.19 -25.13
C ASP A 554 10.00 7.45 -23.89
N THR A 555 9.35 7.83 -22.80
CA THR A 555 9.94 8.10 -21.50
C THR A 555 9.30 7.16 -20.48
N TYR A 556 10.11 6.63 -19.56
CA TYR A 556 9.61 5.84 -18.44
C TYR A 556 9.93 6.60 -17.16
N SER A 557 8.91 6.89 -16.36
CA SER A 557 9.02 7.59 -15.08
C SER A 557 8.37 6.79 -13.95
N GLY A 558 8.50 7.28 -12.71
CA GLY A 558 8.04 6.57 -11.52
C GLY A 558 8.53 5.12 -11.46
N TYR A 559 7.63 4.17 -11.17
CA TYR A 559 7.97 2.75 -11.13
C TYR A 559 8.41 2.16 -12.47
N MET A 560 7.88 2.67 -13.58
CA MET A 560 8.26 2.16 -14.91
C MET A 560 9.67 2.61 -15.30
N GLY A 561 10.12 3.75 -14.77
CA GLY A 561 11.46 4.31 -14.96
C GLY A 561 12.55 3.74 -14.06
N GLN A 562 12.22 2.82 -13.14
CA GLN A 562 13.24 2.24 -12.26
C GLN A 562 14.29 1.45 -13.06
N PRO A 563 15.59 1.54 -12.71
CA PRO A 563 16.66 0.92 -13.51
C PRO A 563 16.48 -0.57 -13.79
N HIS A 564 15.95 -1.33 -12.82
CA HIS A 564 15.69 -2.76 -12.97
C HIS A 564 14.40 -3.09 -13.73
N VAL A 565 13.52 -2.11 -13.94
CA VAL A 565 12.23 -2.24 -14.64
C VAL A 565 12.34 -1.84 -16.12
N ILE A 566 13.19 -0.85 -16.45
CA ILE A 566 13.41 -0.38 -17.83
C ILE A 566 13.65 -1.52 -18.84
N PRO A 567 14.50 -2.55 -18.56
CA PRO A 567 14.71 -3.65 -19.51
C PRO A 567 13.44 -4.44 -19.83
N PHE A 568 12.47 -4.50 -18.90
CA PHE A 568 11.17 -5.09 -19.14
C PHE A 568 10.30 -4.17 -19.99
N MET A 569 10.25 -2.88 -19.67
CA MET A 569 9.47 -1.90 -20.43
C MET A 569 9.90 -1.80 -21.89
N GLN A 570 11.20 -1.93 -22.18
CA GLN A 570 11.72 -1.97 -23.55
C GLN A 570 11.18 -3.12 -24.40
N ARG A 571 10.62 -4.17 -23.78
CA ARG A 571 9.96 -5.29 -24.48
C ARG A 571 8.47 -5.08 -24.70
N ALA A 572 7.90 -3.95 -24.24
CA ALA A 572 6.50 -3.63 -24.45
C ALA A 572 6.19 -3.55 -25.95
N ARG A 573 4.95 -3.83 -26.32
CA ARG A 573 4.45 -3.56 -27.66
C ARG A 573 4.54 -2.05 -27.93
N ARG A 574 5.25 -1.68 -28.99
CA ARG A 574 5.40 -0.29 -29.44
C ARG A 574 4.66 -0.11 -30.79
N PRO A 575 3.69 0.80 -30.89
CA PRO A 575 3.19 1.28 -32.18
C PRO A 575 4.31 1.94 -32.98
N ALA A 576 4.17 2.02 -34.31
CA ALA A 576 5.13 2.77 -35.13
C ALA A 576 4.94 4.27 -34.89
N GLU A 577 6.04 5.03 -34.77
CA GLU A 577 5.99 6.48 -34.52
C GLU A 577 5.20 7.23 -35.62
N THR A 578 5.26 6.76 -36.87
CA THR A 578 4.51 7.32 -38.00
C THR A 578 2.99 7.16 -37.89
N GLU A 579 2.50 6.29 -36.99
CA GLU A 579 1.06 6.07 -36.74
C GLU A 579 0.52 6.97 -35.62
N ILE A 580 1.39 7.76 -34.96
CA ILE A 580 1.01 8.62 -33.85
C ILE A 580 0.35 9.90 -34.39
N HIS A 581 -0.96 10.01 -34.17
CA HIS A 581 -1.76 11.20 -34.52
C HIS A 581 -2.28 11.94 -33.29
N TYR A 582 -2.09 11.35 -32.10
CA TYR A 582 -2.63 11.85 -30.84
C TYR A 582 -1.59 11.81 -29.73
N ILE A 583 -1.54 12.88 -28.94
CA ILE A 583 -0.61 13.01 -27.82
C ILE A 583 -1.43 13.33 -26.57
N LEU A 584 -1.22 12.58 -25.48
CA LEU A 584 -1.82 12.84 -24.18
C LEU A 584 -0.77 13.43 -23.24
N THR A 585 -1.06 14.62 -22.70
CA THR A 585 -0.19 15.34 -21.75
C THR A 585 -0.89 15.55 -20.41
N ASP A 586 -0.19 16.12 -19.43
CA ASP A 586 -0.84 16.72 -18.26
C ASP A 586 -1.87 17.79 -18.70
N SER A 587 -2.89 18.03 -17.89
CA SER A 587 -3.90 19.07 -18.16
C SER A 587 -3.32 20.49 -18.11
N ALA A 588 -2.23 20.68 -17.38
CA ALA A 588 -1.40 21.87 -17.38
C ALA A 588 0.05 21.43 -17.66
N PRO A 589 0.40 21.17 -18.94
CA PRO A 589 1.73 20.69 -19.29
C PRO A 589 2.78 21.76 -18.96
N ALA A 590 4.01 21.32 -18.65
CA ALA A 590 5.10 22.23 -18.29
C ALA A 590 5.37 23.30 -19.37
N ALA A 591 5.26 22.90 -20.64
CA ALA A 591 5.24 23.80 -21.79
C ALA A 591 4.06 23.44 -22.71
N LYS A 592 3.51 24.44 -23.40
CA LYS A 592 2.52 24.19 -24.45
C LYS A 592 3.18 23.39 -25.57
N PRO A 593 2.58 22.26 -26.02
CA PRO A 593 3.10 21.52 -27.16
C PRO A 593 3.08 22.36 -28.46
N VAL A 594 4.03 22.10 -29.36
CA VAL A 594 4.18 22.80 -30.64
C VAL A 594 3.70 21.90 -31.78
N GLY A 595 3.00 22.45 -32.78
CA GLY A 595 2.50 21.69 -33.93
C GLY A 595 1.27 20.82 -33.62
N LEU A 596 0.59 21.06 -32.48
CA LEU A 596 -0.57 20.31 -32.02
C LEU A 596 -1.81 21.20 -31.77
N GLU A 597 -2.99 20.63 -32.01
CA GLU A 597 -4.28 21.25 -31.73
C GLU A 597 -4.96 20.57 -30.52
N PRO A 598 -5.46 21.33 -29.53
CA PRO A 598 -6.17 20.75 -28.39
C PRO A 598 -7.50 20.15 -28.85
N LEU A 599 -7.74 18.88 -28.56
CA LEU A 599 -9.01 18.21 -28.85
C LEU A 599 -9.90 18.07 -27.61
N TRP A 600 -9.28 17.80 -26.47
CA TRP A 600 -10.00 17.49 -25.24
C TRP A 600 -9.13 17.79 -24.02
N SER A 601 -9.77 18.11 -22.90
CA SER A 601 -9.14 18.26 -21.60
C SER A 601 -10.10 17.73 -20.55
N GLY A 602 -9.58 16.92 -19.61
CA GLY A 602 -10.37 16.38 -18.52
C GLY A 602 -9.50 15.76 -17.43
N GLY A 603 -9.85 16.06 -16.17
CA GLY A 603 -9.13 15.54 -15.01
C GLY A 603 -7.67 15.98 -15.00
N ALA A 604 -6.75 15.01 -14.93
CA ALA A 604 -5.31 15.24 -14.95
C ALA A 604 -4.71 15.42 -16.37
N TYR A 605 -5.52 15.35 -17.43
CA TYR A 605 -4.99 15.18 -18.79
C TYR A 605 -5.53 16.19 -19.81
N ALA A 606 -4.74 16.42 -20.86
CA ALA A 606 -5.14 17.06 -22.10
C ALA A 606 -4.76 16.19 -23.29
N LEU A 607 -5.66 16.08 -24.27
CA LEU A 607 -5.46 15.32 -25.51
C LEU A 607 -5.31 16.30 -26.68
N TRP A 608 -4.29 16.05 -27.48
CA TRP A 608 -3.91 16.89 -28.62
C TRP A 608 -3.92 16.07 -29.91
N ARG A 609 -4.31 16.70 -31.01
CA ARG A 609 -4.16 16.16 -32.37
C ARG A 609 -2.90 16.74 -33.00
N VAL A 610 -2.15 15.89 -33.68
CA VAL A 610 -1.06 16.33 -34.54
C VAL A 610 -1.66 17.04 -35.77
N THR A 611 -1.32 18.32 -36.00
CA THR A 611 -1.80 19.09 -37.16
C THR A 611 -0.75 19.25 -38.25
N ASP A 612 0.51 19.35 -37.85
CA ASP A 612 1.67 19.55 -38.72
C ASP A 612 2.53 18.29 -38.78
N GLN A 613 3.38 18.18 -39.81
CA GLN A 613 4.39 17.11 -39.86
C GLN A 613 5.46 17.30 -38.78
N ASP A 614 5.63 18.54 -38.32
CA ASP A 614 6.68 18.97 -37.40
C ASP A 614 6.07 19.34 -36.05
N TRP A 615 6.23 18.47 -35.06
CA TRP A 615 5.76 18.73 -33.70
C TRP A 615 6.83 18.38 -32.68
N ALA A 616 6.74 19.02 -31.51
CA ALA A 616 7.55 18.68 -30.36
C ALA A 616 6.78 18.85 -29.05
N VAL A 617 7.09 17.98 -28.08
CA VAL A 617 6.49 17.98 -26.75
C VAL A 617 7.52 17.59 -25.69
N ILE A 618 7.45 18.23 -24.52
CA ILE A 618 8.18 17.78 -23.33
C ILE A 618 7.47 16.52 -22.82
N SER A 619 8.09 15.36 -23.02
CA SER A 619 7.53 14.05 -22.68
C SER A 619 7.98 13.51 -21.33
N GLY A 620 8.97 14.14 -20.68
CA GLY A 620 9.42 13.75 -19.35
C GLY A 620 10.24 14.84 -18.68
N ILE A 621 10.18 14.87 -17.34
CA ILE A 621 11.01 15.71 -16.48
C ILE A 621 11.47 14.84 -15.31
N ASP A 622 12.74 14.47 -15.29
CA ASP A 622 13.36 13.80 -14.15
C ASP A 622 14.09 14.86 -13.30
N ALA A 623 13.43 15.32 -12.24
CA ALA A 623 13.93 16.37 -11.35
C ALA A 623 14.24 15.77 -9.96
N PRO A 624 15.52 15.59 -9.59
CA PRO A 624 15.90 15.02 -8.28
C PRO A 624 15.37 15.78 -7.07
N ASN A 625 15.07 17.07 -7.22
CA ASN A 625 14.47 17.90 -6.17
C ASN A 625 12.93 17.91 -6.19
N GLY A 626 12.31 17.16 -7.10
CA GLY A 626 10.86 17.10 -7.31
C GLY A 626 10.31 18.20 -8.22
N ILE A 627 9.08 17.98 -8.68
CA ILE A 627 8.28 18.94 -9.44
C ILE A 627 7.24 19.55 -8.49
N GLU A 628 7.16 20.87 -8.46
CA GLU A 628 6.27 21.67 -7.63
C GLU A 628 5.32 22.51 -8.49
N LYS A 629 4.22 22.99 -7.92
CA LYS A 629 3.32 23.94 -8.60
C LYS A 629 3.52 25.35 -8.06
N TRP A 630 4.03 26.24 -8.89
CA TRP A 630 4.13 27.66 -8.57
C TRP A 630 3.08 28.44 -9.37
N LEU A 631 2.15 29.10 -8.66
CA LEU A 631 1.02 29.84 -9.28
C LEU A 631 0.17 28.97 -10.23
N GLY A 632 0.14 27.65 -10.01
CA GLY A 632 -0.61 26.70 -10.82
C GLY A 632 0.16 26.09 -12.00
N SER A 633 1.34 26.61 -12.32
CA SER A 633 2.22 26.05 -13.37
C SER A 633 3.23 25.06 -12.78
N PRO A 634 3.58 23.98 -13.51
CA PRO A 634 4.71 23.13 -13.13
C PRO A 634 6.01 23.93 -13.06
N SER A 635 6.77 23.68 -12.01
CA SER A 635 8.06 24.32 -11.71
C SER A 635 8.94 23.32 -11.00
N PHE A 636 10.25 23.47 -11.08
CA PHE A 636 11.17 22.58 -10.37
C PHE A 636 12.47 23.30 -10.03
N TRP A 637 13.22 22.69 -9.12
CA TRP A 637 14.51 23.21 -8.67
C TRP A 637 15.65 22.38 -9.25
N VAL A 638 16.59 23.05 -9.90
CA VAL A 638 17.84 22.46 -10.34
C VAL A 638 18.89 22.62 -9.24
N GLY A 639 19.54 21.52 -8.89
CA GLY A 639 20.63 21.45 -7.93
C GLY A 639 21.94 21.05 -8.59
N THR A 640 22.86 20.49 -7.81
CA THR A 640 24.13 19.95 -8.32
C THR A 640 23.98 18.59 -9.01
N THR A 641 22.83 17.95 -8.86
CA THR A 641 22.46 16.71 -9.57
C THR A 641 21.67 17.09 -10.82
N SER A 642 21.91 16.37 -11.92
CA SER A 642 21.23 16.62 -13.20
C SER A 642 19.72 16.55 -13.07
N THR A 643 19.04 17.56 -13.60
CA THR A 643 17.62 17.51 -13.92
C THR A 643 17.49 17.30 -15.43
N ASP A 644 16.86 16.21 -15.82
CA ASP A 644 16.78 15.82 -17.23
C ASP A 644 15.39 16.11 -17.79
N LEU A 645 15.32 16.99 -18.81
CA LEU A 645 14.15 17.18 -19.64
C LEU A 645 14.23 16.24 -20.83
N GLN A 646 13.12 15.58 -21.14
CA GLN A 646 13.01 14.70 -22.30
C GLN A 646 12.01 15.32 -23.27
N ILE A 647 12.48 15.64 -24.49
CA ILE A 647 11.68 16.24 -25.55
C ILE A 647 11.53 15.23 -26.67
N THR A 648 10.30 14.93 -27.08
CA THR A 648 10.02 14.09 -28.24
C THR A 648 9.67 14.97 -29.42
N SER A 649 10.29 14.72 -30.58
CA SER A 649 10.12 15.47 -31.83
C SER A 649 10.05 14.51 -33.02
N THR A 650 9.27 14.86 -34.05
CA THR A 650 9.22 14.09 -35.32
C THR A 650 10.38 14.33 -36.26
N GLN A 651 11.19 15.36 -36.01
CA GLN A 651 12.30 15.73 -36.86
C GLN A 651 13.51 16.19 -36.05
N ALA A 652 14.68 15.97 -36.65
CA ALA A 652 15.90 16.58 -36.16
C ALA A 652 15.93 18.04 -36.59
N THR A 653 15.83 18.96 -35.63
CA THR A 653 15.73 20.41 -35.88
C THR A 653 16.29 21.18 -34.69
N GLU A 654 16.62 22.45 -34.88
CA GLU A 654 16.83 23.36 -33.76
C GLU A 654 15.48 23.72 -33.12
N ALA A 655 15.45 23.85 -31.80
CA ALA A 655 14.31 24.32 -31.04
C ALA A 655 14.74 25.37 -30.01
N CYS A 656 13.85 26.30 -29.72
CA CYS A 656 14.02 27.27 -28.65
C CYS A 656 13.31 26.80 -27.38
N LEU A 657 14.11 26.51 -26.35
CA LEU A 657 13.65 26.20 -25.01
C LEU A 657 13.72 27.46 -24.14
N GLY A 658 12.57 28.05 -23.83
CA GLY A 658 12.45 29.20 -22.95
C GLY A 658 12.09 28.80 -21.53
N ALA A 659 12.58 29.53 -20.53
CA ALA A 659 12.18 29.36 -19.13
C ALA A 659 12.34 30.67 -18.35
N ASP A 660 11.60 30.83 -17.27
CA ASP A 660 11.85 31.87 -16.28
C ASP A 660 12.72 31.27 -15.18
N LEU A 661 13.97 31.73 -15.09
CA LEU A 661 14.96 31.26 -14.11
C LEU A 661 14.93 32.15 -12.87
N SER A 662 15.00 31.56 -11.68
CA SER A 662 15.05 32.29 -10.41
C SER A 662 16.15 31.80 -9.47
N LEU A 663 16.62 32.69 -8.59
CA LEU A 663 17.66 32.37 -7.59
C LEU A 663 17.10 31.45 -6.51
N GLY A 664 17.72 30.30 -6.31
CA GLY A 664 17.34 29.34 -5.27
C GLY A 664 17.87 29.69 -3.88
N PRO A 665 17.14 29.26 -2.81
CA PRO A 665 17.43 29.63 -1.43
C PRO A 665 18.65 28.93 -0.82
N SER A 666 19.23 27.90 -1.46
CA SER A 666 20.42 27.21 -0.94
C SER A 666 21.73 28.01 -1.08
N LEU A 667 21.68 29.22 -1.66
CA LEU A 667 22.85 30.09 -1.87
C LEU A 667 22.50 31.60 -1.78
N PRO A 668 22.04 32.10 -0.63
CA PRO A 668 21.48 33.45 -0.52
C PRO A 668 22.48 34.59 -0.79
N ASP A 669 23.78 34.34 -0.60
CA ASP A 669 24.82 35.38 -0.63
C ASP A 669 25.28 35.77 -2.04
N LEU A 670 24.92 34.99 -3.07
CA LEU A 670 25.26 35.29 -4.46
C LEU A 670 24.04 35.79 -5.23
N SER A 671 24.17 36.93 -5.90
CA SER A 671 23.15 37.52 -6.77
C SER A 671 23.13 36.95 -8.19
N GLN A 672 24.14 36.11 -8.53
CA GLN A 672 24.28 35.45 -9.81
C GLN A 672 24.30 33.93 -9.67
N ARG A 673 23.85 33.23 -10.71
CA ARG A 673 23.88 31.76 -10.82
C ARG A 673 24.39 31.32 -12.17
N HIS A 674 24.90 30.10 -12.20
CA HIS A 674 25.40 29.43 -13.40
C HIS A 674 24.65 28.12 -13.60
N LEU A 675 23.90 28.03 -14.69
CA LEU A 675 23.19 26.83 -15.11
C LEU A 675 23.88 26.25 -16.33
N GLN A 676 24.45 25.05 -16.19
CA GLN A 676 24.90 24.26 -17.31
C GLN A 676 23.69 23.57 -17.95
N VAL A 677 23.61 23.70 -19.28
CA VAL A 677 22.64 23.03 -20.14
C VAL A 677 23.43 22.17 -21.10
N SER A 678 23.10 20.90 -21.21
CA SER A 678 23.74 19.97 -22.15
C SER A 678 22.73 19.05 -22.80
N THR A 679 22.96 18.70 -24.05
CA THR A 679 22.17 17.73 -24.82
C THR A 679 22.95 16.44 -25.09
N ASP A 680 22.25 15.34 -25.41
CA ASP A 680 22.87 14.04 -25.70
C ASP A 680 23.88 14.07 -26.88
N ASP A 681 23.75 15.03 -27.79
CA ASP A 681 24.68 15.22 -28.92
C ASP A 681 25.92 16.07 -28.56
N GLY A 682 26.07 16.43 -27.29
CA GLY A 682 27.16 17.27 -26.80
C GLY A 682 26.95 18.77 -27.02
N GLY A 683 25.79 19.18 -27.55
CA GLY A 683 25.36 20.57 -27.57
C GLY A 683 25.11 21.11 -26.16
N GLY A 684 24.96 22.44 -26.05
CA GLY A 684 24.69 23.10 -24.78
C GLY A 684 25.57 24.33 -24.50
N GLY A 685 25.44 24.86 -23.29
CA GLY A 685 26.13 26.06 -22.85
C GLY A 685 25.99 26.32 -21.35
N VAL A 686 26.61 27.38 -20.87
CA VAL A 686 26.42 27.87 -19.50
C VAL A 686 25.65 29.17 -19.56
N VAL A 687 24.49 29.18 -18.89
CA VAL A 687 23.65 30.36 -18.73
C VAL A 687 24.03 31.04 -17.42
N GLN A 688 24.44 32.29 -17.49
CA GLN A 688 24.69 33.13 -16.33
C GLN A 688 23.54 34.11 -16.17
N PHE A 689 22.89 34.09 -15.01
CA PHE A 689 21.71 34.93 -14.78
C PHE A 689 21.73 35.60 -13.40
N SER A 690 21.02 36.73 -13.26
CA SER A 690 20.88 37.47 -12.01
C SER A 690 19.42 37.80 -11.70
N GLY A 691 18.98 37.50 -10.47
CA GLY A 691 17.58 37.68 -10.08
C GLY A 691 16.65 36.68 -10.78
N THR A 692 15.40 37.11 -11.03
CA THR A 692 14.44 36.34 -11.84
C THR A 692 14.42 36.90 -13.25
N GLN A 693 14.80 36.10 -14.25
CA GLN A 693 14.84 36.52 -15.65
C GLN A 693 14.37 35.42 -16.59
N ALA A 694 13.74 35.83 -17.70
CA ALA A 694 13.38 34.93 -18.78
C ALA A 694 14.62 34.65 -19.63
N GLU A 695 14.92 33.38 -19.83
CA GLU A 695 16.02 32.89 -20.65
C GLU A 695 15.50 32.03 -21.79
N GLU A 696 16.20 32.07 -22.92
CA GLU A 696 15.89 31.30 -24.12
C GLU A 696 17.16 30.59 -24.61
N LEU A 697 17.02 29.29 -24.85
CA LEU A 697 18.14 28.39 -25.14
C LEU A 697 17.87 27.66 -26.44
N SER A 698 18.75 27.85 -27.42
CA SER A 698 18.74 27.05 -28.63
C SER A 698 19.28 25.67 -28.32
N VAL A 699 18.48 24.64 -28.56
CA VAL A 699 18.84 23.24 -28.33
C VAL A 699 18.60 22.43 -29.60
N PRO A 700 19.56 21.61 -30.04
CA PRO A 700 19.33 20.66 -31.12
C PRO A 700 18.38 19.56 -30.62
N LEU A 701 17.29 19.34 -31.35
CA LEU A 701 16.42 18.19 -31.18
C LEU A 701 16.79 17.12 -32.21
N LEU A 702 16.75 15.87 -31.77
CA LEU A 702 16.80 14.67 -32.60
C LEU A 702 15.39 14.30 -33.09
N ASN A 703 15.32 13.50 -34.16
CA ASN A 703 14.11 12.75 -34.45
C ASN A 703 13.96 11.65 -33.37
N GLY A 704 12.84 11.64 -32.65
CA GLY A 704 12.62 10.84 -31.45
C GLY A 704 12.86 11.63 -30.17
N VAL A 705 13.47 11.00 -29.17
CA VAL A 705 13.72 11.61 -27.86
C VAL A 705 15.07 12.31 -27.81
N THR A 706 15.07 13.55 -27.34
CA THR A 706 16.26 14.32 -26.98
C THR A 706 16.26 14.54 -25.47
N ARG A 707 17.36 14.19 -24.79
CA ARG A 707 17.57 14.57 -23.40
C ARG A 707 18.31 15.90 -23.31
N ILE A 708 17.80 16.78 -22.46
CA ILE A 708 18.44 18.04 -22.07
C ILE A 708 18.69 17.98 -20.57
N SER A 709 19.96 17.93 -20.18
CA SER A 709 20.41 17.92 -18.79
C SER A 709 20.68 19.33 -18.30
N LEU A 710 20.11 19.65 -17.14
CA LEU A 710 20.25 20.93 -16.44
C LEU A 710 21.00 20.69 -15.12
N ILE A 711 22.13 21.36 -14.93
CA ILE A 711 22.96 21.24 -13.72
C ILE A 711 23.33 22.63 -13.21
N ALA A 712 23.03 22.93 -11.95
CA ALA A 712 23.54 24.14 -11.32
C ALA A 712 25.02 23.94 -10.96
N LEU A 713 25.89 24.83 -11.44
CA LEU A 713 27.34 24.76 -11.22
C LEU A 713 27.77 25.37 -9.88
N ASP A 714 26.89 26.15 -9.27
CA ASP A 714 27.17 26.80 -7.99
C ASP A 714 27.12 25.81 -6.82
N LYS A 715 27.89 26.07 -5.76
CA LYS A 715 27.88 25.25 -4.55
C LYS A 715 26.90 25.81 -3.52
N PRO A 716 26.03 24.99 -2.90
CA PRO A 716 25.15 25.48 -1.84
C PRO A 716 25.97 25.94 -0.63
N THR A 717 25.57 27.04 0.01
CA THR A 717 26.21 27.55 1.24
C THR A 717 25.43 27.21 2.50
N GLN A 718 24.17 26.79 2.37
CA GLN A 718 23.32 26.47 3.52
C GLN A 718 22.34 25.34 3.23
N VAL A 719 22.02 24.60 4.30
CA VAL A 719 20.83 23.74 4.35
C VAL A 719 19.62 24.63 4.64
N LEU A 720 18.48 24.33 4.03
CA LEU A 720 17.30 25.18 4.12
C LEU A 720 16.68 25.15 5.53
N ALA A 721 15.97 26.23 5.87
CA ALA A 721 15.19 26.30 7.09
C ALA A 721 14.16 25.15 7.15
N GLY A 722 13.95 24.59 8.34
CA GLY A 722 13.06 23.43 8.52
C GLY A 722 13.71 22.07 8.21
N GLY A 723 14.99 22.05 7.85
CA GLY A 723 15.74 20.80 7.65
C GLY A 723 15.49 20.11 6.30
N ASP A 724 14.97 20.85 5.30
CA ASP A 724 14.85 20.35 3.94
C ASP A 724 16.27 20.10 3.36
N PRO A 725 16.63 18.84 3.06
CA PRO A 725 17.98 18.48 2.63
C PRO A 725 18.23 18.77 1.14
N ARG A 726 17.19 19.19 0.39
CA ARG A 726 17.31 19.40 -1.05
C ARG A 726 18.24 20.58 -1.37
N THR A 727 18.95 20.46 -2.49
CA THR A 727 19.84 21.51 -3.00
C THR A 727 19.09 22.32 -4.04
N LEU A 728 18.48 23.42 -3.60
CA LEU A 728 17.61 24.28 -4.42
C LEU A 728 18.40 25.53 -4.86
N LEU A 729 19.09 25.44 -6.01
CA LEU A 729 20.02 26.48 -6.47
C LEU A 729 19.43 27.37 -7.58
N VAL A 730 18.70 26.77 -8.51
CA VAL A 730 18.06 27.45 -9.65
C VAL A 730 16.60 27.00 -9.74
N GLY A 731 15.66 27.94 -9.66
CA GLY A 731 14.25 27.66 -9.92
C GLY A 731 13.97 27.78 -11.41
N VAL A 732 13.25 26.83 -11.99
CA VAL A 732 12.83 26.82 -13.39
C VAL A 732 11.30 26.87 -13.45
N GLN A 733 10.76 27.88 -14.11
CA GLN A 733 9.32 28.16 -14.21
C GLN A 733 8.93 28.49 -15.64
N ASN A 734 7.63 28.42 -15.94
CA ASN A 734 7.05 28.87 -17.22
C ASN A 734 7.82 28.37 -18.45
N LEU A 735 8.09 27.06 -18.49
CA LEU A 735 8.78 26.45 -19.62
C LEU A 735 8.00 26.71 -20.92
N ARG A 736 8.75 27.05 -21.98
CA ARG A 736 8.25 27.35 -23.31
C ARG A 736 9.06 26.53 -24.31
N LEU A 737 8.39 25.95 -25.28
CA LEU A 737 9.01 25.22 -26.37
C LEU A 737 8.54 25.84 -27.69
N ALA A 738 9.47 26.08 -28.60
CA ALA A 738 9.19 26.50 -29.97
C ALA A 738 10.12 25.77 -30.93
N LEU A 739 9.63 25.39 -32.11
CA LEU A 739 10.47 24.83 -33.17
C LEU A 739 11.14 25.97 -33.95
N GLY A 740 12.43 25.78 -34.31
CA GLY A 740 13.27 26.77 -34.96
C GLY A 740 14.26 27.44 -33.99
N PRO A 741 15.17 28.26 -34.52
CA PRO A 741 16.16 28.99 -33.73
C PRO A 741 15.47 29.95 -32.76
N CYS A 742 16.06 30.16 -31.58
CA CYS A 742 15.58 31.21 -30.68
C CYS A 742 15.59 32.57 -31.40
N PRO A 743 14.56 33.40 -31.21
CA PRO A 743 14.58 34.75 -31.75
C PRO A 743 15.84 35.43 -31.21
N SER A 744 16.73 35.86 -32.10
CA SER A 744 17.94 36.57 -31.70
C SER A 744 17.50 37.76 -30.87
N VAL A 745 17.75 37.71 -29.55
CA VAL A 745 17.53 38.85 -28.67
C VAL A 745 18.42 39.94 -29.26
N ALA A 746 17.82 40.88 -29.99
CA ALA A 746 18.54 41.99 -30.55
C ALA A 746 19.23 42.64 -29.36
N SER A 747 20.56 42.51 -29.31
CA SER A 747 21.38 43.00 -28.21
C SER A 747 21.23 44.52 -28.17
N GLY A 748 20.21 44.98 -27.46
CA GLY A 748 19.97 46.38 -27.18
C GLY A 748 21.09 46.84 -26.25
N GLY A 749 22.14 47.37 -26.85
CA GLY A 749 23.22 48.06 -26.15
C GLY A 749 22.77 49.35 -25.50
#